data_AF-A0A518FW02-F1
#
_entry.id   AF-A0A518FW02-F1
#
_cell.length_a   1.000
_cell.length_b   1.000
_cell.length_c   1.000
_cell.angle_alpha   90.00
_cell.angle_beta   90.00
_cell.angle_gamma   90.00
#
_symmetry.space_group_name_H-M   'P 1'
#
loop_
_entity.id
_entity.type
_entity.pdbx_description
1 polymer ?
#
loop_
_entity_poly.entity_id
_entity_poly.type
_entity_poly.pdbx_seq_one_letter_code
_entity_poly.pdbx_strand_id
1 'polypeptide(L)'
;MALNFSRWFTAPDAYRLHAVLLMLACGFASPLAAEEAGDQKHSTPKGISKAAELKARQQFDKADTNGDKLLDEAEYLARLKPEHQKVGRLEFLLSDYDQDQQMSFMEYFSTPAVPLEQRRFPDPVRDRVQELLRTLKSKFAKWDTSADDQLSQEEFQKSQLADSVPGLENTFFPNWDQDEDGQITHEEIERLLEIAYAVRTPEGELLREPNGRVVNWMLFRHLDTNHDNQLSMKELKPQLKDDKKIEDLLKQADQNKDQQLSLKEWKTTNSCWIDPVYYFRRIDKNFDARLNPAELASDSGFHRDLAPYLIPAFDRNADGVLTLYEYLNTPISNPVVKWHVGRKDTNNNGTLSESEFDWNLGLSGRSLIRDYFHFLDQDQNRQLDQGEFLFTTRAQTPRKRFDKADTNEDGVLEQAEYLATLKPEHQKVGRLEFLLSDHDQDQKMSFKEYFSTPAVPLGQRRIPDPVRDRVQQQLEALKESYRQWDNDSNQQLGLLELQQRQRAVRDLRSARSNGIPGLERTSFLDWDRDGDGQISREDAQLLLEIAYAVRTPEGVLLREPTGRVVNWMLFRHLDTDHNGQLSAAELLPRLETENKVERLLKQADRNQDEQLDLAEWKTTDECWIDPVYYFKRIDKNFDARLDPAELASDEGFHRELAPYLIPAFDQNADGVLSLYEYLNTPITNPIVKWHVERKDRNYDGNLSAYEFTWGTGLTGSCLIRDFFNILDVDHNGRLDQREFIVRLDLARAPRELAFKSLDQDDDARLSVDEVFAATKAIVRFKNDIHYQKVRTKFEQEFKELDLDHDERLNLDEFQHKTAVVLLPPYSYSPRMINHFKRNVPTPENKFIPGVVGAFNILLVCAVVFYFVRLKFKK
;
A
#
# COMPACT_ATOMS: atom_id res chain seq x y z
N MET A 1 -30.15 -37.86 17.37
CA MET A 1 -31.19 -38.77 17.89
C MET A 1 -31.41 -38.45 19.36
N ALA A 2 -32.65 -38.12 19.74
CA ALA A 2 -33.23 -37.91 21.09
C ALA A 2 -32.68 -36.74 21.95
N LEU A 3 -33.36 -35.57 22.08
CA LEU A 3 -34.53 -35.19 22.94
C LEU A 3 -34.08 -34.82 24.39
N ASN A 4 -34.50 -33.77 25.12
CA ASN A 4 -35.63 -32.81 25.14
C ASN A 4 -35.19 -31.56 25.95
N PHE A 5 -35.41 -30.30 25.54
CA PHE A 5 -36.63 -29.46 25.67
C PHE A 5 -37.08 -29.09 27.11
N SER A 6 -36.95 -27.79 27.46
CA SER A 6 -38.06 -26.99 27.99
C SER A 6 -37.88 -25.49 27.65
N ARG A 7 -38.80 -24.99 26.82
CA ARG A 7 -39.11 -23.57 26.53
C ARG A 7 -40.13 -23.07 27.54
N TRP A 8 -40.23 -21.75 27.79
CA TRP A 8 -41.45 -20.89 27.80
C TRP A 8 -40.92 -19.41 27.77
N PHE A 9 -40.96 -18.64 26.66
CA PHE A 9 -42.05 -17.78 26.14
C PHE A 9 -42.72 -16.91 27.23
N THR A 10 -42.92 -15.58 27.17
CA THR A 10 -43.24 -14.61 26.08
C THR A 10 -43.27 -13.18 26.68
N ALA A 11 -42.83 -12.16 25.94
CA ALA A 11 -43.31 -10.76 26.04
C ALA A 11 -44.62 -10.61 25.19
N PRO A 12 -45.40 -9.49 25.08
CA PRO A 12 -44.99 -8.07 25.19
C PRO A 12 -46.07 -7.01 25.61
N ASP A 13 -45.66 -5.73 25.52
CA ASP A 13 -46.41 -4.46 25.28
C ASP A 13 -47.29 -3.79 26.36
N ALA A 14 -46.96 -2.52 26.71
CA ALA A 14 -47.67 -1.31 26.23
C ALA A 14 -47.45 -0.03 27.10
N TYR A 15 -47.39 1.10 26.39
CA TYR A 15 -47.24 2.52 26.79
C TYR A 15 -48.27 3.10 27.79
N ARG A 16 -47.86 4.13 28.59
CA ARG A 16 -48.50 5.46 28.86
C ARG A 16 -47.90 6.11 30.15
N LEU A 17 -47.25 7.28 30.16
CA LEU A 17 -47.66 8.72 30.02
C LEU A 17 -48.18 9.40 31.32
N HIS A 18 -47.66 10.61 31.58
CA HIS A 18 -47.98 11.70 32.57
C HIS A 18 -46.98 11.83 33.76
N ALA A 19 -46.11 12.84 33.89
CA ALA A 19 -46.23 14.32 33.89
C ALA A 19 -46.84 14.92 35.18
N VAL A 20 -46.31 16.09 35.58
CA VAL A 20 -46.65 17.00 36.71
C VAL A 20 -45.67 16.85 37.91
N LEU A 21 -44.85 17.83 38.35
CA LEU A 21 -45.16 19.23 38.69
C LEU A 21 -43.89 20.11 38.73
N LEU A 22 -44.03 21.36 38.26
CA LEU A 22 -43.04 22.44 38.20
C LEU A 22 -43.15 23.36 39.45
N MET A 23 -41.98 23.80 39.97
CA MET A 23 -41.66 25.16 40.46
C MET A 23 -42.24 25.73 41.79
N LEU A 24 -41.35 26.02 42.77
CA LEU A 24 -40.83 27.36 43.16
C LEU A 24 -40.31 27.40 44.62
N ALA A 25 -39.03 27.77 44.82
CA ALA A 25 -38.60 28.87 45.72
C ALA A 25 -37.06 28.91 45.86
N CYS A 26 -36.50 30.09 45.59
CA CYS A 26 -35.09 30.46 45.58
C CYS A 26 -34.43 30.46 46.98
N GLY A 27 -33.09 30.29 47.01
CA GLY A 27 -32.27 30.79 48.13
C GLY A 27 -30.89 30.15 48.28
N PHE A 28 -29.90 30.71 47.59
CA PHE A 28 -28.46 30.75 47.92
C PHE A 28 -27.76 29.50 48.51
N ALA A 29 -26.91 28.87 47.70
CA ALA A 29 -25.49 28.63 47.99
C ALA A 29 -24.83 27.95 46.78
N SER A 30 -23.83 28.60 46.21
CA SER A 30 -22.95 28.05 45.18
C SER A 30 -22.29 26.75 45.67
N PRO A 31 -22.24 25.66 44.86
CA PRO A 31 -21.19 24.69 44.97
C PRO A 31 -20.10 25.00 43.93
N LEU A 32 -18.86 24.86 44.38
CA LEU A 32 -17.62 25.03 43.64
C LEU A 32 -17.73 24.52 42.19
N ALA A 33 -17.52 25.42 41.24
CA ALA A 33 -16.95 25.05 39.97
C ALA A 33 -15.50 24.63 40.26
N ALA A 34 -15.23 23.33 40.20
CA ALA A 34 -13.89 22.86 39.95
C ALA A 34 -13.58 23.18 38.48
N GLU A 35 -12.77 24.22 38.27
CA GLU A 35 -12.01 24.42 37.05
C GLU A 35 -11.11 23.20 36.84
N GLU A 36 -11.53 22.29 35.97
CA GLU A 36 -10.60 21.54 35.11
C GLU A 36 -10.78 22.05 33.69
N ALA A 37 -10.53 23.34 33.51
CA ALA A 37 -10.00 23.82 32.25
C ALA A 37 -8.55 23.30 32.21
N GLY A 38 -8.29 22.31 31.36
CA GLY A 38 -6.94 21.92 30.97
C GLY A 38 -6.29 23.09 30.25
N ASP A 39 -5.84 24.07 31.02
CA ASP A 39 -4.89 25.09 30.62
C ASP A 39 -3.60 24.32 30.31
N GLN A 40 -3.45 23.89 29.05
CA GLN A 40 -2.14 23.64 28.50
C GLN A 40 -1.38 24.95 28.68
N LYS A 41 -0.64 25.06 29.78
CA LYS A 41 0.46 26.00 29.89
C LYS A 41 1.33 25.73 28.68
N HIS A 42 1.16 26.54 27.64
CA HIS A 42 2.07 26.60 26.51
C HIS A 42 3.46 26.76 27.12
N SER A 43 4.21 25.66 27.11
CA SER A 43 5.57 25.65 27.61
C SER A 43 6.33 26.58 26.69
N THR A 44 6.76 27.71 27.23
CA THR A 44 7.74 28.58 26.57
C THR A 44 8.84 27.70 25.97
N PRO A 45 9.17 27.84 24.67
CA PRO A 45 10.25 27.07 24.08
C PRO A 45 11.52 27.27 24.92
N LYS A 46 12.07 26.20 25.49
CA LYS A 46 13.32 26.27 26.27
C LYS A 46 14.36 27.07 25.46
N GLY A 47 14.85 28.18 26.03
CA GLY A 47 15.93 28.98 25.45
C GLY A 47 15.55 30.27 24.71
N ILE A 48 14.29 30.69 24.65
CA ILE A 48 13.92 32.04 24.16
C ILE A 48 13.85 33.01 25.34
N SER A 49 14.49 34.18 25.23
CA SER A 49 14.36 35.19 26.28
C SER A 49 12.94 35.76 26.26
N LYS A 50 12.31 35.88 27.44
CA LYS A 50 10.95 36.42 27.59
C LYS A 50 10.75 37.80 26.93
N ALA A 51 11.82 38.60 26.85
CA ALA A 51 11.81 39.90 26.17
C ALA A 51 11.74 39.79 24.64
N ALA A 52 12.39 38.79 24.05
CA ALA A 52 12.33 38.52 22.62
C ALA A 52 10.96 38.00 22.18
N GLU A 53 10.40 37.07 22.95
CA GLU A 53 9.06 36.54 22.73
C GLU A 53 8.01 37.65 22.78
N LEU A 54 8.07 38.53 23.79
CA LEU A 54 7.17 39.68 23.89
C LEU A 54 7.27 40.61 22.67
N LYS A 55 8.49 40.83 22.14
CA LYS A 55 8.71 41.66 20.97
C LYS A 55 8.17 41.02 19.69
N ALA A 56 8.41 39.72 19.50
CA ALA A 56 7.85 38.96 18.38
C ALA A 56 6.32 38.96 18.44
N ARG A 57 5.74 38.74 19.63
CA ARG A 57 4.30 38.79 19.86
C ARG A 57 3.68 40.13 19.52
N GLN A 58 4.31 41.23 19.94
CA GLN A 58 3.87 42.57 19.57
C GLN A 58 3.93 42.87 18.07
N GLN A 59 4.81 42.20 17.33
CA GLN A 59 4.87 42.34 15.86
C GLN A 59 3.80 41.49 15.19
N PHE A 60 3.63 40.25 15.66
CA PHE A 60 2.57 39.33 15.23
C PHE A 60 1.17 39.92 15.44
N ASP A 61 0.84 40.33 16.67
CA ASP A 61 -0.46 40.92 17.01
C ASP A 61 -0.73 42.25 16.28
N LYS A 62 0.31 42.91 15.76
CA LYS A 62 0.14 44.06 14.86
C LYS A 62 -0.19 43.59 13.44
N ALA A 63 0.49 42.57 12.96
CA ALA A 63 0.26 42.02 11.63
C ALA A 63 -1.15 41.45 11.49
N ASP A 64 -1.68 40.83 12.54
CA ASP A 64 -3.04 40.31 12.64
C ASP A 64 -4.05 41.47 12.66
N THR A 65 -4.66 41.74 11.51
CA THR A 65 -5.60 42.85 11.34
C THR A 65 -7.03 42.47 11.62
N ASN A 66 -7.37 41.20 11.42
CA ASN A 66 -8.72 40.66 11.58
C ASN A 66 -8.99 40.16 13.03
N GLY A 67 -7.94 39.98 13.84
CA GLY A 67 -7.97 39.58 15.24
C GLY A 67 -8.20 38.08 15.48
N ASP A 68 -7.98 37.23 14.47
CA ASP A 68 -8.19 35.78 14.56
C ASP A 68 -7.00 35.02 15.18
N LYS A 69 -5.92 35.73 15.52
CA LYS A 69 -4.67 35.22 16.10
C LYS A 69 -3.84 34.36 15.14
N LEU A 70 -4.13 34.43 13.86
CA LEU A 70 -3.38 33.84 12.76
C LEU A 70 -2.98 35.00 11.82
N LEU A 71 -2.03 34.77 10.92
CA LEU A 71 -1.72 35.72 9.84
C LEU A 71 -1.99 35.05 8.51
N ASP A 72 -2.77 35.68 7.65
CA ASP A 72 -2.83 35.28 6.24
C ASP A 72 -1.65 35.89 5.44
N GLU A 73 -1.47 35.43 4.19
CA GLU A 73 -0.40 35.92 3.31
C GLU A 73 -0.47 37.46 3.15
N ALA A 74 -1.68 38.02 3.01
CA ALA A 74 -1.85 39.45 2.78
C ALA A 74 -1.48 40.29 4.00
N GLU A 75 -1.86 39.85 5.19
CA GLU A 75 -1.54 40.47 6.48
C GLU A 75 -0.03 40.49 6.74
N TYR A 76 0.65 39.36 6.49
CA TYR A 76 2.10 39.28 6.62
C TYR A 76 2.81 40.18 5.60
N LEU A 77 2.41 40.13 4.32
CA LEU A 77 3.02 40.92 3.25
C LEU A 77 2.78 42.44 3.41
N ALA A 78 1.65 42.85 3.99
CA ALA A 78 1.33 44.27 4.24
C ALA A 78 2.31 44.93 5.22
N ARG A 79 3.03 44.13 6.04
CA ARG A 79 4.06 44.62 6.96
C ARG A 79 5.43 44.77 6.32
N LEU A 80 5.62 44.22 5.13
CA LEU A 80 6.87 44.29 4.38
C LEU A 80 6.86 45.45 3.38
N LYS A 81 8.04 45.98 3.09
CA LYS A 81 8.19 46.96 2.01
C LYS A 81 7.93 46.29 0.66
N PRO A 82 7.42 47.00 -0.37
CA PRO A 82 7.12 46.43 -1.68
C PRO A 82 8.28 45.63 -2.29
N GLU A 83 9.53 46.12 -2.15
CA GLU A 83 10.73 45.43 -2.64
C GLU A 83 11.04 44.11 -1.93
N HIS A 84 10.43 43.86 -0.77
CA HIS A 84 10.60 42.65 0.03
C HIS A 84 9.39 41.71 -0.04
N GLN A 85 8.29 42.10 -0.69
CA GLN A 85 7.08 41.27 -0.72
C GLN A 85 7.27 39.95 -1.46
N LYS A 86 8.07 39.91 -2.54
CA LYS A 86 8.36 38.65 -3.25
C LYS A 86 9.10 37.64 -2.37
N VAL A 87 10.15 38.09 -1.68
CA VAL A 87 10.88 37.24 -0.71
C VAL A 87 9.99 36.93 0.49
N GLY A 88 9.20 37.91 0.94
CA GLY A 88 8.22 37.73 2.02
C GLY A 88 7.21 36.63 1.73
N ARG A 89 6.75 36.49 0.49
CA ARG A 89 5.84 35.42 0.10
C ARG A 89 6.49 34.05 0.27
N LEU A 90 7.74 33.90 -0.18
CA LEU A 90 8.51 32.69 0.08
C LEU A 90 8.66 32.45 1.59
N GLU A 91 8.97 33.46 2.39
CA GLU A 91 9.09 33.30 3.85
C GLU A 91 7.76 32.85 4.48
N PHE A 92 6.62 33.38 4.01
CA PHE A 92 5.30 32.96 4.48
C PHE A 92 5.09 31.47 4.22
N LEU A 93 5.28 31.04 2.96
CA LEU A 93 5.11 29.64 2.54
C LEU A 93 6.10 28.68 3.21
N LEU A 94 7.33 29.13 3.52
CA LEU A 94 8.31 28.32 4.24
C LEU A 94 8.00 28.17 5.72
N SER A 95 7.28 29.14 6.30
CA SER A 95 6.88 29.15 7.71
C SER A 95 5.58 28.39 7.95
N ASP A 96 4.69 28.33 6.95
CA ASP A 96 3.44 27.56 6.94
C ASP A 96 3.76 26.05 6.83
N TYR A 97 3.98 25.42 7.98
CA TYR A 97 4.45 24.04 8.03
C TYR A 97 3.33 23.02 7.87
N ASP A 98 2.12 23.35 8.32
CA ASP A 98 0.94 22.49 8.20
C ASP A 98 0.17 22.70 6.87
N GLN A 99 0.59 23.68 6.08
CA GLN A 99 0.05 24.02 4.76
C GLN A 99 -1.41 24.47 4.82
N ASP A 100 -1.80 25.12 5.92
CA ASP A 100 -3.15 25.65 6.12
C ASP A 100 -3.36 27.04 5.48
N GLN A 101 -2.32 27.61 4.87
CA GLN A 101 -2.27 28.95 4.26
C GLN A 101 -2.42 30.08 5.29
N GLN A 102 -2.20 29.77 6.56
CA GLN A 102 -2.18 30.68 7.68
C GLN A 102 -0.81 30.55 8.37
N MET A 103 -0.46 31.55 9.17
CA MET A 103 0.76 31.53 9.95
C MET A 103 0.42 31.75 11.42
N SER A 104 0.61 30.70 12.19
CA SER A 104 0.51 30.72 13.64
C SER A 104 1.64 31.54 14.27
N PHE A 105 1.46 31.90 15.54
CA PHE A 105 2.50 32.60 16.29
C PHE A 105 3.81 31.78 16.41
N MET A 106 3.69 30.45 16.44
CA MET A 106 4.86 29.56 16.50
C MET A 106 5.62 29.56 15.17
N GLU A 107 4.91 29.54 14.06
CA GLU A 107 5.50 29.61 12.71
C GLU A 107 6.16 30.96 12.45
N TYR A 108 5.58 32.05 12.97
CA TYR A 108 6.18 33.38 12.89
C TYR A 108 7.61 33.43 13.47
N PHE A 109 7.98 32.54 14.41
CA PHE A 109 9.35 32.46 14.93
C PHE A 109 10.40 32.03 13.91
N SER A 110 10.00 31.43 12.80
CA SER A 110 10.92 31.05 11.73
C SER A 110 11.23 32.20 10.77
N THR A 111 10.46 33.28 10.83
CA THR A 111 10.54 34.39 9.88
C THR A 111 11.78 35.28 10.10
N PRO A 112 12.20 36.06 9.09
CA PRO A 112 13.31 36.99 9.22
C PRO A 112 13.06 38.13 10.20
N ALA A 113 11.82 38.38 10.61
CA ALA A 113 11.47 39.37 11.62
C ALA A 113 12.03 39.01 13.01
N VAL A 114 12.27 37.72 13.25
CA VAL A 114 12.93 37.22 14.46
C VAL A 114 14.44 37.11 14.23
N PRO A 115 15.29 37.57 15.19
CA PRO A 115 16.73 37.40 15.11
C PRO A 115 17.14 35.93 14.96
N LEU A 116 18.15 35.64 14.14
CA LEU A 116 18.58 34.27 13.80
C LEU A 116 18.74 33.35 15.02
N GLU A 117 19.36 33.82 16.11
CA GLU A 117 19.58 33.02 17.33
C GLU A 117 18.29 32.60 18.05
N GLN A 118 17.19 33.30 17.77
CA GLN A 118 15.88 33.07 18.37
C GLN A 118 14.92 32.36 17.43
N ARG A 119 15.31 32.17 16.17
CA ARG A 119 14.44 31.47 15.21
C ARG A 119 14.25 30.03 15.60
N ARG A 120 13.12 29.47 15.19
CA ARG A 120 12.76 28.07 15.41
C ARG A 120 12.29 27.49 14.09
N PHE A 121 12.97 26.44 13.65
CA PHE A 121 12.58 25.64 12.49
C PHE A 121 12.33 24.20 12.96
N PRO A 122 11.39 23.47 12.33
CA PRO A 122 11.27 22.04 12.52
C PRO A 122 12.57 21.35 12.08
N ASP A 123 12.94 20.27 12.77
CA ASP A 123 14.15 19.50 12.48
C ASP A 123 13.76 18.02 12.31
N PRO A 124 13.65 17.52 11.05
CA PRO A 124 13.17 16.18 10.77
C PRO A 124 14.01 15.06 11.40
N VAL A 125 15.28 15.34 11.73
CA VAL A 125 16.15 14.36 12.39
C VAL A 125 15.85 14.30 13.89
N ARG A 126 15.63 15.45 14.53
CA ARG A 126 15.22 15.48 15.95
C ARG A 126 13.82 14.93 16.13
N ASP A 127 12.90 15.27 15.24
CA ASP A 127 11.52 14.76 15.28
C ASP A 127 11.52 13.23 15.22
N ARG A 128 12.35 12.64 14.34
CA ARG A 128 12.54 11.18 14.28
C ARG A 128 13.07 10.57 15.58
N VAL A 129 14.05 11.21 16.21
CA VAL A 129 14.55 10.75 17.52
C VAL A 129 13.43 10.78 18.57
N GLN A 130 12.60 11.82 18.57
CA GLN A 130 11.49 11.95 19.52
C GLN A 130 10.35 10.95 19.23
N GLU A 131 10.08 10.66 17.96
CA GLU A 131 9.18 9.58 17.52
C GLU A 131 9.64 8.23 18.09
N LEU A 132 10.90 7.86 17.82
CA LEU A 132 11.48 6.61 18.32
C LEU A 132 11.47 6.55 19.85
N LEU A 133 11.77 7.66 20.53
CA LEU A 133 11.71 7.72 21.98
C LEU A 133 10.30 7.47 22.52
N ARG A 134 9.26 8.02 21.88
CA ARG A 134 7.87 7.75 22.26
C ARG A 134 7.54 6.26 22.11
N THR A 135 7.90 5.65 20.99
CA THR A 135 7.68 4.22 20.73
C THR A 135 8.45 3.31 21.71
N LEU A 136 9.69 3.65 22.04
CA LEU A 136 10.48 2.88 23.00
C LEU A 136 9.93 3.04 24.42
N LYS A 137 9.50 4.25 24.81
CA LYS A 137 8.88 4.52 26.12
C LYS A 137 7.57 3.76 26.31
N SER A 138 6.74 3.63 25.28
CA SER A 138 5.49 2.85 25.37
C SER A 138 5.73 1.35 25.58
N LYS A 139 6.87 0.84 25.09
CA LYS A 139 7.30 -0.56 25.26
C LYS A 139 8.10 -0.79 26.56
N PHE A 140 8.68 0.27 27.13
CA PHE A 140 9.57 0.21 28.29
C PHE A 140 8.99 -0.54 29.49
N ALA A 141 7.73 -0.26 29.85
CA ALA A 141 7.05 -0.93 30.97
C ALA A 141 6.86 -2.45 30.79
N LYS A 142 6.98 -2.97 29.56
CA LYS A 142 6.96 -4.42 29.29
C LYS A 142 8.34 -5.05 29.50
N TRP A 143 9.40 -4.26 29.40
CA TRP A 143 10.79 -4.70 29.51
C TRP A 143 11.28 -4.60 30.96
N ASP A 144 10.91 -3.52 31.65
CA ASP A 144 11.14 -3.29 33.08
C ASP A 144 10.25 -4.23 33.91
N THR A 145 10.80 -5.38 34.27
CA THR A 145 10.12 -6.43 35.03
C THR A 145 10.24 -6.18 36.54
N SER A 146 11.30 -5.53 36.98
CA SER A 146 11.49 -5.07 38.36
C SER A 146 10.59 -3.90 38.75
N ALA A 147 10.06 -3.17 37.75
CA ALA A 147 9.27 -1.94 37.90
C ALA A 147 10.02 -0.82 38.63
N ASP A 148 11.32 -0.66 38.33
CA ASP A 148 12.19 0.38 38.88
C ASP A 148 12.48 1.54 37.93
N ASP A 149 11.79 1.58 36.78
CA ASP A 149 11.90 2.56 35.70
C ASP A 149 13.30 2.59 35.04
N GLN A 150 14.03 1.47 35.15
CA GLN A 150 15.35 1.25 34.56
C GLN A 150 15.39 -0.15 33.94
N LEU A 151 16.38 -0.40 33.06
CA LEU A 151 16.63 -1.74 32.54
C LEU A 151 17.95 -2.29 33.06
N SER A 152 17.87 -3.37 33.83
CA SER A 152 19.04 -4.18 34.16
C SER A 152 19.57 -4.94 32.93
N GLN A 153 20.77 -5.50 33.05
CA GLN A 153 21.38 -6.32 31.99
C GLN A 153 20.50 -7.51 31.56
N GLU A 154 19.79 -8.15 32.49
CA GLU A 154 18.90 -9.27 32.18
C GLU A 154 17.63 -8.83 31.42
N GLU A 155 17.10 -7.67 31.76
CA GLU A 155 15.91 -7.10 31.12
C GLU A 155 16.26 -6.61 29.71
N PHE A 156 17.41 -5.93 29.56
CA PHE A 156 17.93 -5.52 28.26
C PHE A 156 18.03 -6.72 27.29
N GLN A 157 18.59 -7.86 27.74
CA GLN A 157 18.71 -9.05 26.88
C GLN A 157 17.35 -9.63 26.44
N LYS A 158 16.30 -9.47 27.26
CA LYS A 158 14.94 -9.95 26.93
C LYS A 158 14.13 -8.92 26.13
N SER A 159 14.49 -7.65 26.20
CA SER A 159 13.72 -6.52 25.66
C SER A 159 13.73 -6.41 24.13
N GLN A 160 14.76 -6.95 23.45
CA GLN A 160 15.04 -6.66 22.03
C GLN A 160 15.12 -5.15 21.72
N LEU A 161 15.50 -4.33 22.72
CA LEU A 161 15.65 -2.87 22.59
C LEU A 161 16.60 -2.49 21.44
N ALA A 162 17.76 -3.16 21.36
CA ALA A 162 18.75 -2.92 20.31
C ALA A 162 18.20 -3.20 18.89
N ASP A 163 17.42 -4.29 18.74
CA ASP A 163 16.81 -4.68 17.47
C ASP A 163 15.66 -3.74 17.05
N SER A 164 15.11 -2.98 18.02
CA SER A 164 14.02 -2.04 17.79
C SER A 164 14.48 -0.69 17.23
N VAL A 165 15.80 -0.43 17.16
CA VAL A 165 16.36 0.83 16.67
C VAL A 165 17.24 0.59 15.45
N PRO A 166 16.91 1.19 14.28
CA PRO A 166 17.70 1.05 13.07
C PRO A 166 19.18 1.38 13.28
N GLY A 167 20.05 0.46 12.90
CA GLY A 167 21.51 0.63 12.95
C GLY A 167 22.14 0.31 14.30
N LEU A 168 21.36 0.04 15.35
CA LEU A 168 21.83 -0.32 16.69
C LEU A 168 21.67 -1.82 17.01
N GLU A 169 21.28 -2.65 16.06
CA GLU A 169 20.99 -4.08 16.24
C GLU A 169 22.20 -4.87 16.77
N ASN A 170 23.41 -4.38 16.47
CA ASN A 170 24.68 -4.99 16.90
C ASN A 170 25.33 -4.28 18.10
N THR A 171 24.56 -3.50 18.86
CA THR A 171 25.04 -2.87 20.10
C THR A 171 24.80 -3.77 21.31
N PHE A 172 25.59 -3.56 22.37
CA PHE A 172 25.53 -4.36 23.58
C PHE A 172 25.24 -3.47 24.79
N PHE A 173 24.84 -4.08 25.91
CA PHE A 173 24.49 -3.37 27.16
C PHE A 173 25.42 -2.19 27.52
N PRO A 174 26.77 -2.32 27.48
CA PRO A 174 27.68 -1.21 27.83
C PRO A 174 27.65 -0.03 26.84
N ASN A 175 26.98 -0.14 25.70
CA ASN A 175 26.76 0.99 24.81
C ASN A 175 25.56 1.84 25.23
N TRP A 176 24.63 1.23 25.97
CA TRP A 176 23.40 1.84 26.44
C TRP A 176 23.53 2.38 27.86
N ASP A 177 24.23 1.65 28.74
CA ASP A 177 24.65 2.09 30.07
C ASP A 177 25.91 2.96 29.93
N GLN A 178 25.73 4.28 29.86
CA GLN A 178 26.79 5.24 29.56
C GLN A 178 27.56 5.69 30.80
N ASP A 179 26.95 5.62 31.98
CA ASP A 179 27.62 5.96 33.24
C ASP A 179 28.19 4.74 33.99
N GLU A 180 28.02 3.55 33.42
CA GLU A 180 28.53 2.27 33.90
C GLU A 180 27.98 1.89 35.29
N ASP A 181 26.76 2.34 35.62
CA ASP A 181 26.12 2.06 36.89
C ASP A 181 25.40 0.69 36.93
N GLY A 182 25.32 0.00 35.79
CA GLY A 182 24.70 -1.31 35.63
C GLY A 182 23.21 -1.27 35.32
N GLN A 183 22.64 -0.10 35.06
CA GLN A 183 21.25 0.12 34.69
C GLN A 183 21.17 1.01 33.44
N ILE A 184 20.07 0.90 32.69
CA ILE A 184 19.79 1.79 31.54
C ILE A 184 18.56 2.62 31.86
N THR A 185 18.75 3.94 31.83
CA THR A 185 17.71 4.95 32.08
C THR A 185 17.10 5.47 30.77
N HIS A 186 15.95 6.16 30.88
CA HIS A 186 15.34 6.86 29.74
C HIS A 186 16.26 7.95 29.15
N GLU A 187 16.99 8.66 30.00
CA GLU A 187 17.94 9.69 29.62
C GLU A 187 19.11 9.12 28.81
N GLU A 188 19.60 7.94 29.15
CA GLU A 188 20.66 7.26 28.41
C GLU A 188 20.19 6.76 27.06
N ILE A 189 18.97 6.23 26.98
CA ILE A 189 18.32 5.88 25.71
C ILE A 189 18.23 7.13 24.81
N GLU A 190 17.68 8.24 25.33
CA GLU A 190 17.61 9.51 24.59
C GLU A 190 18.99 9.98 24.13
N ARG A 191 19.98 9.97 25.02
CA ARG A 191 21.33 10.40 24.69
C ARG A 191 21.97 9.52 23.62
N LEU A 192 21.81 8.20 23.70
CA LEU A 192 22.35 7.28 22.70
C LEU A 192 21.69 7.49 21.34
N LEU A 193 20.36 7.68 21.30
CA LEU A 193 19.65 7.98 20.06
C LEU A 193 20.09 9.32 19.45
N GLU A 194 20.23 10.37 20.27
CA GLU A 194 20.75 11.65 19.79
C GLU A 194 22.17 11.54 19.22
N ILE A 195 23.02 10.67 19.79
CA ILE A 195 24.35 10.36 19.23
C ILE A 195 24.22 9.58 17.90
N ALA A 196 23.36 8.56 17.88
CA ALA A 196 23.14 7.69 16.73
C ALA A 196 22.56 8.40 15.52
N TYR A 197 21.79 9.47 15.75
CA TYR A 197 21.25 10.34 14.70
C TYR A 197 22.07 11.60 14.43
N ALA A 198 23.25 11.73 15.05
CA ALA A 198 24.11 12.91 14.94
C ALA A 198 23.36 14.22 15.28
N VAL A 199 22.50 14.19 16.30
CA VAL A 199 21.93 15.38 16.94
C VAL A 199 22.96 15.98 17.91
N ARG A 200 23.74 15.12 18.58
CA ARG A 200 24.86 15.51 19.43
C ARG A 200 26.08 14.60 19.28
N THR A 201 27.22 15.04 19.79
CA THR A 201 28.41 14.20 19.94
C THR A 201 28.35 13.37 21.24
N PRO A 202 29.17 12.30 21.38
CA PRO A 202 29.29 11.54 22.62
C PRO A 202 29.61 12.41 23.85
N GLU A 203 30.43 13.45 23.66
CA GLU A 203 30.83 14.41 24.71
C GLU A 203 29.67 15.33 25.14
N GLY A 204 28.58 15.37 24.37
CA GLY A 204 27.35 16.09 24.70
C GLY A 204 27.13 17.38 23.92
N GLU A 205 27.99 17.73 22.97
CA GLU A 205 27.85 18.96 22.18
C GLU A 205 26.78 18.80 21.08
N LEU A 206 25.85 19.76 21.00
CA LEU A 206 24.83 19.76 19.95
C LEU A 206 25.43 20.06 18.58
N LEU A 207 25.08 19.21 17.60
CA LEU A 207 25.44 19.36 16.19
C LEU A 207 24.37 20.10 15.37
N ARG A 208 23.17 20.28 15.94
CA ARG A 208 22.03 20.92 15.30
C ARG A 208 21.48 21.97 16.25
N GLU A 209 21.21 23.17 15.78
CA GLU A 209 20.64 24.25 16.59
C GLU A 209 19.16 24.46 16.25
N PRO A 210 18.32 24.89 17.22
CA PRO A 210 16.89 25.12 16.97
C PRO A 210 16.59 26.16 15.87
N ASN A 211 17.56 27.00 15.50
CA ASN A 211 17.42 27.98 14.44
C ASN A 211 17.73 27.44 13.03
N GLY A 212 17.85 26.13 12.88
CA GLY A 212 18.07 25.45 11.60
C GLY A 212 19.54 25.37 11.21
N ARG A 213 20.47 26.04 11.91
CA ARG A 213 21.91 25.86 11.63
C ARG A 213 22.39 24.51 12.11
N VAL A 214 23.24 23.90 11.31
CA VAL A 214 23.89 22.62 11.61
C VAL A 214 25.40 22.78 11.59
N VAL A 215 26.08 22.05 12.48
CA VAL A 215 27.53 21.98 12.52
C VAL A 215 28.00 21.19 11.30
N ASN A 216 28.98 21.74 10.57
CA ASN A 216 29.70 21.07 9.50
C ASN A 216 30.66 20.03 10.09
N TRP A 217 30.08 18.97 10.65
CA TRP A 217 30.81 17.95 11.39
C TRP A 217 31.72 17.14 10.47
N MET A 218 31.28 16.92 9.23
CA MET A 218 32.08 16.41 8.13
C MET A 218 33.40 17.18 7.97
N LEU A 219 33.36 18.52 7.97
CA LEU A 219 34.57 19.34 7.87
C LEU A 219 35.43 19.22 9.12
N PHE A 220 34.83 19.32 10.31
CA PHE A 220 35.57 19.17 11.57
C PHE A 220 36.36 17.86 11.61
N ARG A 221 35.68 16.74 11.35
CA ARG A 221 36.29 15.40 11.32
C ARG A 221 37.27 15.19 10.17
N HIS A 222 37.11 15.92 9.07
CA HIS A 222 38.09 15.88 7.99
C HIS A 222 39.40 16.54 8.39
N LEU A 223 39.33 17.63 9.16
CA LEU A 223 40.50 18.36 9.62
C LEU A 223 41.18 17.62 10.77
N ASP A 224 40.40 17.09 11.72
CA ASP A 224 40.85 16.24 12.83
C ASP A 224 41.40 14.90 12.31
N THR A 225 42.67 14.91 11.94
CA THR A 225 43.33 13.79 11.23
C THR A 225 43.90 12.79 12.22
N ASN A 226 44.22 13.23 13.44
CA ASN A 226 44.70 12.37 14.52
C ASN A 226 43.54 11.77 15.35
N HIS A 227 42.30 12.23 15.13
CA HIS A 227 41.08 11.78 15.80
C HIS A 227 41.10 12.01 17.31
N ASP A 228 41.66 13.13 17.75
CA ASP A 228 41.68 13.54 19.16
C ASP A 228 40.55 14.52 19.54
N ASN A 229 39.58 14.70 18.62
CA ASN A 229 38.42 15.59 18.74
C ASN A 229 38.79 17.07 18.95
N GLN A 230 40.00 17.47 18.55
CA GLN A 230 40.47 18.84 18.59
C GLN A 230 41.13 19.22 17.26
N LEU A 231 41.12 20.51 16.92
CA LEU A 231 41.78 21.00 15.70
C LEU A 231 43.04 21.76 16.05
N SER A 232 44.19 21.15 15.74
CA SER A 232 45.49 21.81 15.87
C SER A 232 45.78 22.75 14.70
N MET A 233 46.75 23.65 14.89
CA MET A 233 47.27 24.50 13.80
C MET A 233 47.74 23.67 12.59
N LYS A 234 48.30 22.48 12.83
CA LYS A 234 48.82 21.59 11.79
C LYS A 234 47.70 21.02 10.92
N GLU A 235 46.54 20.76 11.52
CA GLU A 235 45.33 20.22 10.88
C GLU A 235 44.50 21.28 10.16
N LEU A 236 44.55 22.53 10.63
CA LEU A 236 43.89 23.67 9.97
C LEU A 236 44.64 24.17 8.73
N LYS A 237 45.95 23.90 8.65
CA LYS A 237 46.84 24.40 7.59
C LYS A 237 46.46 23.97 6.17
N PRO A 238 46.10 22.71 5.88
CA PRO A 238 45.63 22.29 4.57
C PRO A 238 44.43 23.08 4.05
N GLN A 239 43.53 23.52 4.94
CA GLN A 239 42.28 24.20 4.58
C GLN A 239 42.47 25.71 4.41
N LEU A 240 43.09 26.38 5.39
CA LEU A 240 43.21 27.85 5.38
C LEU A 240 44.41 28.35 4.56
N LYS A 241 45.43 27.50 4.35
CA LYS A 241 46.67 27.74 3.58
C LYS A 241 47.54 28.94 4.02
N ASP A 242 47.04 29.76 4.94
CA ASP A 242 47.66 31.00 5.41
C ASP A 242 47.79 30.94 6.94
N ASP A 243 49.04 30.88 7.41
CA ASP A 243 49.37 30.76 8.84
C ASP A 243 48.79 31.94 9.65
N LYS A 244 48.69 33.14 9.06
CA LYS A 244 48.12 34.30 9.74
C LYS A 244 46.62 34.15 9.99
N LYS A 245 45.88 33.59 9.03
CA LYS A 245 44.44 33.31 9.21
C LYS A 245 44.20 32.24 10.28
N ILE A 246 45.08 31.25 10.38
CA ILE A 246 45.00 30.21 11.41
C ILE A 246 45.28 30.82 12.79
N GLU A 247 46.32 31.64 12.91
CA GLU A 247 46.61 32.36 14.16
C GLU A 247 45.46 33.28 14.58
N ASP A 248 44.85 34.02 13.64
CA ASP A 248 43.74 34.91 13.94
C ASP A 248 42.47 34.12 14.33
N LEU A 249 42.22 32.98 13.69
CA LEU A 249 41.15 32.05 14.04
C LEU A 249 41.36 31.48 15.46
N LEU A 250 42.56 31.01 15.77
CA LEU A 250 42.90 30.50 17.10
C LEU A 250 42.75 31.61 18.16
N LYS A 251 43.29 32.81 17.92
CA LYS A 251 43.12 33.95 18.84
C LYS A 251 41.65 34.29 19.12
N GLN A 252 40.76 34.06 18.16
CA GLN A 252 39.34 34.33 18.30
C GLN A 252 38.61 33.21 19.05
N ALA A 253 38.90 31.95 18.74
CA ALA A 253 38.09 30.80 19.13
C ALA A 253 38.67 29.95 20.27
N ASP A 254 40.00 29.90 20.43
CA ASP A 254 40.69 29.14 21.49
C ASP A 254 40.51 29.86 22.85
N GLN A 255 39.50 29.41 23.61
CA GLN A 255 39.11 30.03 24.87
C GLN A 255 40.00 29.55 26.02
N ASN A 256 40.40 28.27 25.99
CA ASN A 256 41.21 27.67 27.05
C ASN A 256 42.72 27.91 26.87
N LYS A 257 43.14 28.42 25.69
CA LYS A 257 44.52 28.76 25.30
C LYS A 257 45.45 27.56 25.17
N ASP A 258 44.92 26.40 24.82
CA ASP A 258 45.69 25.18 24.61
C ASP A 258 46.28 25.04 23.18
N GLN A 259 46.07 26.05 22.33
CA GLN A 259 46.50 26.13 20.92
C GLN A 259 45.79 25.14 19.99
N GLN A 260 44.68 24.58 20.45
CA GLN A 260 43.81 23.69 19.69
C GLN A 260 42.38 24.24 19.78
N LEU A 261 41.50 23.76 18.90
CA LEU A 261 40.08 24.09 18.97
C LEU A 261 39.28 22.84 19.25
N SER A 262 38.71 22.76 20.45
CA SER A 262 37.63 21.81 20.73
C SER A 262 36.41 22.11 19.83
N LEU A 263 35.48 21.16 19.70
CA LEU A 263 34.25 21.39 18.94
C LEU A 263 33.46 22.60 19.47
N LYS A 264 33.40 22.77 20.80
CA LYS A 264 32.75 23.89 21.47
C LYS A 264 33.34 25.24 21.07
N GLU A 265 34.67 25.31 20.97
CA GLU A 265 35.39 26.50 20.52
C GLU A 265 35.20 26.73 19.02
N TRP A 266 35.25 25.65 18.22
CA TRP A 266 35.01 25.69 16.78
C TRP A 266 33.62 26.26 16.44
N LYS A 267 32.58 25.95 17.22
CA LYS A 267 31.22 26.52 17.08
C LYS A 267 31.16 28.05 17.17
N THR A 268 32.18 28.71 17.71
CA THR A 268 32.26 30.19 17.72
C THR A 268 32.71 30.80 16.38
N THR A 269 33.13 29.95 15.44
CA THR A 269 33.64 30.35 14.13
C THR A 269 32.57 30.25 13.04
N ASN A 270 32.67 31.10 12.01
CA ASN A 270 31.73 31.06 10.88
C ASN A 270 31.88 29.77 10.04
N SER A 271 33.08 29.19 9.97
CA SER A 271 33.36 27.99 9.19
C SER A 271 32.72 26.72 9.76
N CYS A 272 32.29 26.77 11.03
CA CYS A 272 31.63 25.65 11.69
C CYS A 272 30.21 25.43 11.18
N TRP A 273 29.51 26.48 10.73
CA TRP A 273 28.08 26.41 10.49
C TRP A 273 27.73 26.21 9.02
N ILE A 274 26.76 25.34 8.79
CA ILE A 274 25.95 25.31 7.58
C ILE A 274 24.56 25.84 7.94
N ASP A 275 23.98 26.62 7.04
CA ASP A 275 22.61 27.11 7.12
C ASP A 275 21.80 26.47 5.96
N PRO A 276 21.20 25.29 6.17
CA PRO A 276 20.40 24.61 5.17
C PRO A 276 19.20 25.43 4.70
N VAL A 277 18.56 26.20 5.59
CA VAL A 277 17.40 27.04 5.26
C VAL A 277 17.81 28.15 4.29
N TYR A 278 18.97 28.78 4.52
CA TYR A 278 19.55 29.72 3.57
C TYR A 278 19.85 29.06 2.21
N TYR A 279 20.39 27.83 2.20
CA TYR A 279 20.64 27.12 0.94
C TYR A 279 19.36 26.79 0.18
N PHE A 280 18.31 26.33 0.86
CA PHE A 280 17.00 26.10 0.27
C PHE A 280 16.52 27.36 -0.48
N ARG A 281 16.46 28.51 0.22
CA ARG A 281 16.03 29.80 -0.35
C ARG A 281 16.89 30.27 -1.53
N ARG A 282 18.16 29.88 -1.54
CA ARG A 282 19.09 30.23 -2.61
C ARG A 282 18.87 29.36 -3.84
N ILE A 283 18.46 28.10 -3.65
CA ILE A 283 18.23 27.12 -4.72
C ILE A 283 16.85 27.35 -5.35
N ASP A 284 15.82 27.61 -4.54
CA ASP A 284 14.47 27.98 -4.99
C ASP A 284 14.53 29.30 -5.80
N LYS A 285 14.38 29.21 -7.12
CA LYS A 285 14.48 30.35 -8.04
C LYS A 285 13.11 30.93 -8.37
N ASN A 286 12.07 30.10 -8.36
CA ASN A 286 10.72 30.51 -8.72
C ASN A 286 9.93 31.04 -7.49
N PHE A 287 10.48 30.89 -6.28
CA PHE A 287 9.92 31.32 -4.99
C PHE A 287 8.60 30.62 -4.65
N ASP A 288 8.49 29.33 -4.97
CA ASP A 288 7.31 28.50 -4.67
C ASP A 288 7.44 27.68 -3.36
N ALA A 289 8.54 27.86 -2.61
CA ALA A 289 8.85 27.15 -1.38
C ALA A 289 9.03 25.64 -1.55
N ARG A 290 9.31 25.19 -2.77
CA ARG A 290 9.56 23.81 -3.15
C ARG A 290 10.82 23.75 -4.01
N LEU A 291 11.52 22.61 -4.01
CA LEU A 291 12.69 22.40 -4.88
C LEU A 291 12.40 21.32 -5.90
N ASN A 292 12.42 21.69 -7.17
CA ASN A 292 12.29 20.74 -8.27
C ASN A 292 13.66 20.22 -8.76
N PRO A 293 13.69 19.19 -9.63
CA PRO A 293 14.95 18.60 -10.10
C PRO A 293 15.88 19.60 -10.78
N ALA A 294 15.34 20.53 -11.56
CA ALA A 294 16.13 21.52 -12.29
C ALA A 294 16.81 22.53 -11.34
N GLU A 295 16.11 22.95 -10.29
CA GLU A 295 16.66 23.87 -9.29
C GLU A 295 17.81 23.23 -8.52
N LEU A 296 17.64 22.00 -8.02
CA LEU A 296 18.70 21.26 -7.32
C LEU A 296 19.91 21.00 -8.23
N ALA A 297 19.68 20.60 -9.48
CA ALA A 297 20.75 20.33 -10.44
C ALA A 297 21.51 21.61 -10.86
N SER A 298 20.87 22.77 -10.78
CA SER A 298 21.49 24.06 -11.10
C SER A 298 22.42 24.60 -10.00
N ASP A 299 22.43 23.97 -8.82
CA ASP A 299 23.30 24.39 -7.73
C ASP A 299 24.78 24.06 -8.00
N SER A 300 25.66 24.62 -7.18
CA SER A 300 27.12 24.49 -7.28
C SER A 300 27.70 23.60 -6.18
N GLY A 301 28.92 23.11 -6.41
CA GLY A 301 29.63 22.28 -5.45
C GLY A 301 29.04 20.88 -5.33
N PHE A 302 29.13 20.31 -4.14
CA PHE A 302 28.76 18.92 -3.92
C PHE A 302 27.24 18.66 -3.90
N HIS A 303 26.41 19.71 -3.83
CA HIS A 303 24.96 19.57 -3.90
C HIS A 303 24.52 19.04 -5.27
N ARG A 304 25.17 19.52 -6.34
CA ARG A 304 24.89 19.11 -7.72
C ARG A 304 25.09 17.61 -7.93
N ASP A 305 26.16 17.05 -7.36
CA ASP A 305 26.51 15.65 -7.57
C ASP A 305 25.55 14.69 -6.83
N LEU A 306 24.89 15.17 -5.77
CA LEU A 306 23.88 14.42 -5.02
C LEU A 306 22.45 14.65 -5.52
N ALA A 307 22.19 15.79 -6.18
CA ALA A 307 20.85 16.21 -6.62
C ALA A 307 20.02 15.12 -7.32
N PRO A 308 20.57 14.27 -8.22
CA PRO A 308 19.78 13.24 -8.90
C PRO A 308 19.14 12.21 -7.97
N TYR A 309 19.69 12.04 -6.76
CA TYR A 309 19.27 11.02 -5.79
C TYR A 309 18.32 11.56 -4.73
N LEU A 310 18.23 12.89 -4.57
CA LEU A 310 17.55 13.49 -3.41
C LEU A 310 16.03 13.46 -3.53
N ILE A 311 15.46 13.89 -4.66
CA ILE A 311 14.00 13.89 -4.83
C ILE A 311 13.46 12.46 -4.73
N PRO A 312 13.95 11.47 -5.51
CA PRO A 312 13.41 10.11 -5.41
C PRO A 312 13.44 9.54 -3.98
N ALA A 313 14.50 9.83 -3.21
CA ALA A 313 14.69 9.26 -1.88
C ALA A 313 14.01 10.02 -0.73
N PHE A 314 13.77 11.32 -0.86
CA PHE A 314 13.36 12.16 0.26
C PHE A 314 12.03 12.89 0.05
N ASP A 315 11.45 12.83 -1.15
CA ASP A 315 10.08 13.25 -1.46
C ASP A 315 9.09 12.24 -0.86
N ARG A 316 8.60 12.53 0.35
CA ARG A 316 7.79 11.58 1.13
C ARG A 316 6.35 11.50 0.62
N ASN A 317 5.88 12.52 -0.10
CA ASN A 317 4.56 12.52 -0.70
C ASN A 317 4.56 12.21 -2.20
N ALA A 318 5.72 11.93 -2.77
CA ALA A 318 5.91 11.59 -4.18
C ALA A 318 5.30 12.64 -5.13
N ASP A 319 5.34 13.92 -4.76
CA ASP A 319 4.80 15.03 -5.57
C ASP A 319 5.81 15.60 -6.57
N GLY A 320 7.01 15.03 -6.62
CA GLY A 320 8.09 15.35 -7.55
C GLY A 320 8.97 16.53 -7.11
N VAL A 321 8.74 17.09 -5.93
CA VAL A 321 9.50 18.23 -5.40
C VAL A 321 9.84 18.04 -3.92
N LEU A 322 10.86 18.75 -3.40
CA LEU A 322 11.16 18.75 -1.96
C LEU A 322 10.59 20.00 -1.30
N THR A 323 9.77 19.82 -0.27
CA THR A 323 9.48 20.87 0.73
C THR A 323 10.72 21.18 1.57
N LEU A 324 10.70 22.28 2.34
CA LEU A 324 11.80 22.59 3.27
C LEU A 324 12.04 21.45 4.27
N TYR A 325 10.98 20.87 4.82
CA TYR A 325 11.10 19.77 5.79
C TYR A 325 11.79 18.54 5.20
N GLU A 326 11.41 18.16 3.97
CA GLU A 326 12.04 17.03 3.27
C GLU A 326 13.48 17.34 2.89
N TYR A 327 13.75 18.55 2.39
CA TYR A 327 15.11 19.00 2.09
C TYR A 327 16.00 18.97 3.34
N LEU A 328 15.50 19.41 4.50
CA LEU A 328 16.23 19.36 5.78
C LEU A 328 16.58 17.94 6.21
N ASN A 329 15.89 16.93 5.68
CA ASN A 329 16.16 15.51 5.93
C ASN A 329 17.20 14.91 4.95
N THR A 330 17.72 15.66 3.98
CA THR A 330 18.63 15.11 2.94
C THR A 330 20.11 15.06 3.38
N PRO A 331 20.95 14.23 2.73
CA PRO A 331 22.40 14.23 2.96
C PRO A 331 23.07 15.61 2.84
N ILE A 332 22.58 16.48 1.95
CA ILE A 332 23.19 17.81 1.71
C ILE A 332 22.93 18.81 2.84
N SER A 333 21.81 18.69 3.56
CA SER A 333 21.51 19.48 4.75
C SER A 333 22.10 18.88 6.03
N ASN A 334 22.59 17.65 5.96
CA ASN A 334 23.06 16.87 7.11
C ASN A 334 24.56 16.50 6.95
N PRO A 335 25.49 17.45 7.13
CA PRO A 335 26.92 17.28 6.84
C PRO A 335 27.65 16.44 7.91
N VAL A 336 27.21 15.21 8.13
CA VAL A 336 27.77 14.26 9.10
C VAL A 336 28.99 13.55 8.50
N VAL A 337 28.91 13.17 7.22
CA VAL A 337 29.98 12.53 6.45
C VAL A 337 30.15 13.18 5.09
N LYS A 338 31.21 12.79 4.38
CA LYS A 338 31.46 13.20 3.00
C LYS A 338 30.55 12.44 2.03
N TRP A 339 29.27 12.78 2.03
CA TRP A 339 28.25 12.15 1.18
C TRP A 339 28.58 12.16 -0.31
N HIS A 340 29.23 13.23 -0.78
CA HIS A 340 29.61 13.42 -2.18
C HIS A 340 30.88 12.66 -2.60
N VAL A 341 31.58 12.04 -1.64
CA VAL A 341 32.72 11.18 -1.96
C VAL A 341 32.17 9.77 -2.12
N GLY A 342 32.05 9.34 -3.37
CA GLY A 342 31.47 8.05 -3.70
C GLY A 342 32.13 6.90 -2.95
N ARG A 343 31.30 6.01 -2.40
CA ARG A 343 31.75 4.81 -1.72
C ARG A 343 32.43 3.85 -2.70
N LYS A 344 33.11 2.85 -2.17
CA LYS A 344 33.76 1.84 -2.98
C LYS A 344 33.00 0.53 -2.84
N ASP A 345 32.45 0.08 -3.96
CA ASP A 345 32.01 -1.30 -4.14
C ASP A 345 33.24 -2.20 -4.04
N THR A 346 33.37 -2.87 -2.90
CA THR A 346 34.58 -3.61 -2.52
C THR A 346 34.57 -5.00 -3.11
N ASN A 347 33.39 -5.63 -3.16
CA ASN A 347 33.20 -6.94 -3.78
C ASN A 347 33.09 -6.88 -5.33
N ASN A 348 32.96 -5.68 -5.91
CA ASN A 348 32.79 -5.39 -7.33
C ASN A 348 31.56 -6.08 -7.96
N ASN A 349 30.46 -6.19 -7.22
CA ASN A 349 29.19 -6.75 -7.71
C ASN A 349 28.33 -5.71 -8.47
N GLY A 350 28.75 -4.43 -8.49
CA GLY A 350 28.06 -3.34 -9.18
C GLY A 350 27.00 -2.64 -8.35
N THR A 351 26.96 -2.88 -7.05
CA THR A 351 26.03 -2.29 -6.06
C THR A 351 26.80 -2.01 -4.76
N LEU A 352 26.16 -1.34 -3.79
CA LEU A 352 26.67 -1.22 -2.43
C LEU A 352 25.76 -1.98 -1.47
N SER A 353 26.34 -2.84 -0.64
CA SER A 353 25.64 -3.31 0.57
C SER A 353 25.66 -2.24 1.66
N GLU A 354 24.80 -2.40 2.66
CA GLU A 354 24.81 -1.58 3.88
C GLU A 354 26.19 -1.50 4.53
N SER A 355 26.92 -2.63 4.59
CA SER A 355 28.28 -2.69 5.11
C SER A 355 29.31 -1.91 4.29
N GLU A 356 29.12 -1.77 2.98
CA GLU A 356 29.97 -0.94 2.11
C GLU A 356 29.62 0.56 2.22
N PHE A 357 28.37 0.84 2.61
CA PHE A 357 27.83 2.16 2.91
C PHE A 357 28.13 2.67 4.34
N ASP A 358 29.14 2.11 5.02
CA ASP A 358 29.54 2.55 6.36
C ASP A 358 30.80 3.46 6.34
N TRP A 359 30.78 4.55 7.11
CA TRP A 359 31.95 5.42 7.32
C TRP A 359 32.76 5.09 8.59
N ASN A 360 32.45 3.98 9.27
CA ASN A 360 33.11 3.52 10.50
C ASN A 360 33.10 4.58 11.60
N LEU A 361 31.98 5.26 11.81
CA LEU A 361 31.86 6.33 12.80
C LEU A 361 31.63 5.82 14.23
N GLY A 362 31.57 4.51 14.45
CA GLY A 362 31.09 3.94 15.70
C GLY A 362 29.58 4.19 15.85
N LEU A 363 29.13 4.61 17.03
CA LEU A 363 27.73 4.92 17.31
C LEU A 363 27.26 6.22 16.63
N SER A 364 28.17 7.18 16.51
CA SER A 364 27.93 8.52 15.98
C SER A 364 27.34 8.53 14.57
N GLY A 365 26.10 8.99 14.40
CA GLY A 365 25.43 9.11 13.10
C GLY A 365 25.08 7.78 12.42
N ARG A 366 25.28 6.64 13.10
CA ARG A 366 25.08 5.30 12.53
C ARG A 366 23.63 5.05 12.12
N SER A 367 22.67 5.41 12.96
CA SER A 367 21.24 5.27 12.65
C SER A 367 20.81 6.23 11.55
N LEU A 368 21.34 7.46 11.51
CA LEU A 368 21.07 8.38 10.41
C LEU A 368 21.56 7.83 9.06
N ILE A 369 22.76 7.26 9.02
CA ILE A 369 23.33 6.63 7.81
C ILE A 369 22.50 5.42 7.40
N ARG A 370 22.07 4.61 8.38
CA ARG A 370 21.21 3.44 8.16
C ARG A 370 19.88 3.85 7.50
N ASP A 371 19.23 4.88 8.02
CA ASP A 371 17.99 5.39 7.45
C ASP A 371 18.19 5.92 6.05
N TYR A 372 19.27 6.67 5.80
CA TYR A 372 19.55 7.17 4.47
C TYR A 372 19.83 6.07 3.46
N PHE A 373 20.48 4.98 3.87
CA PHE A 373 20.60 3.80 3.02
C PHE A 373 19.21 3.30 2.62
N HIS A 374 18.29 3.17 3.56
CA HIS A 374 16.92 2.72 3.28
C HIS A 374 16.12 3.70 2.43
N PHE A 375 16.28 5.00 2.64
CA PHE A 375 15.61 6.01 1.81
C PHE A 375 16.16 6.02 0.38
N LEU A 376 17.46 5.80 0.21
CA LEU A 376 18.09 5.72 -1.11
C LEU A 376 17.79 4.39 -1.82
N ASP A 377 17.54 3.30 -1.09
CA ASP A 377 17.14 1.97 -1.60
C ASP A 377 15.67 1.98 -2.02
N GLN A 378 15.41 2.61 -3.18
CA GLN A 378 14.09 2.89 -3.72
C GLN A 378 13.31 1.61 -4.05
N ASP A 379 14.04 0.58 -4.46
CA ASP A 379 13.44 -0.69 -4.83
C ASP A 379 13.43 -1.70 -3.66
N GLN A 380 14.01 -1.33 -2.51
CA GLN A 380 14.05 -2.11 -1.27
C GLN A 380 14.75 -3.47 -1.44
N ASN A 381 15.71 -3.56 -2.36
CA ASN A 381 16.49 -4.77 -2.62
C ASN A 381 17.65 -4.97 -1.61
N ARG A 382 17.82 -4.03 -0.67
CA ARG A 382 18.89 -3.96 0.35
C ARG A 382 20.28 -3.67 -0.22
N GLN A 383 20.36 -3.07 -1.41
CA GLN A 383 21.58 -2.69 -2.07
C GLN A 383 21.36 -1.36 -2.80
N LEU A 384 22.39 -0.53 -2.89
CA LEU A 384 22.32 0.72 -3.67
C LEU A 384 23.04 0.55 -5.00
N ASP A 385 22.34 0.82 -6.11
CA ASP A 385 22.98 0.94 -7.42
C ASP A 385 23.25 2.40 -7.82
N GLN A 386 23.85 2.61 -9.00
CA GLN A 386 24.28 3.95 -9.44
C GLN A 386 23.11 4.88 -9.83
N GLY A 387 21.88 4.37 -9.89
CA GLY A 387 20.65 5.15 -9.97
C GLY A 387 20.15 5.62 -8.60
N GLU A 388 20.57 4.97 -7.51
CA GLU A 388 20.16 5.28 -6.13
C GLU A 388 21.21 6.08 -5.37
N PHE A 389 22.50 5.81 -5.60
CA PHE A 389 23.57 6.55 -4.95
C PHE A 389 24.85 6.59 -5.78
N LEU A 390 25.66 7.64 -5.58
CA LEU A 390 26.94 7.77 -6.26
C LEU A 390 28.04 6.92 -5.61
N PHE A 391 28.64 6.02 -6.39
CA PHE A 391 29.78 5.22 -5.92
C PHE A 391 30.70 4.79 -7.06
N THR A 392 31.85 4.25 -6.66
CA THR A 392 32.91 3.79 -7.55
C THR A 392 32.98 2.26 -7.55
N THR A 393 33.01 1.68 -8.75
CA THR A 393 33.09 0.22 -8.95
C THR A 393 33.87 -0.11 -10.22
N ARG A 394 34.49 -1.30 -10.27
CA ARG A 394 35.09 -1.85 -11.50
C ARG A 394 34.10 -2.70 -12.30
N ALA A 395 32.94 -3.03 -11.72
CA ALA A 395 31.89 -3.78 -12.40
C ALA A 395 31.40 -3.06 -13.67
N GLN A 396 30.86 -3.84 -14.61
CA GLN A 396 30.14 -3.33 -15.77
C GLN A 396 28.68 -3.08 -15.38
N THR A 397 28.44 -1.94 -14.74
CA THR A 397 27.14 -1.51 -14.21
C THR A 397 26.17 -1.09 -15.31
N PRO A 398 24.84 -1.05 -15.02
CA PRO A 398 23.84 -0.45 -15.90
C PRO A 398 24.24 0.95 -16.36
N ARG A 399 24.69 1.82 -15.44
CA ARG A 399 25.13 3.19 -15.75
C ARG A 399 26.23 3.25 -16.79
N LYS A 400 27.30 2.47 -16.64
CA LYS A 400 28.39 2.44 -17.63
C LYS A 400 27.94 1.91 -19.00
N ARG A 401 26.95 1.02 -19.04
CA ARG A 401 26.38 0.52 -20.31
C ARG A 401 25.51 1.58 -20.96
N PHE A 402 24.70 2.27 -20.16
CA PHE A 402 23.86 3.39 -20.59
C PHE A 402 24.72 4.54 -21.14
N ASP A 403 25.71 5.03 -20.38
CA ASP A 403 26.60 6.12 -20.81
C ASP A 403 27.43 5.75 -22.06
N LYS A 404 27.63 4.45 -22.31
CA LYS A 404 28.29 3.96 -23.54
C LYS A 404 27.33 3.89 -24.72
N ALA A 405 26.05 3.66 -24.46
CA ALA A 405 25.00 3.61 -25.46
C ALA A 405 24.59 5.02 -25.90
N ASP A 406 24.58 5.98 -24.97
CA ASP A 406 24.33 7.40 -25.17
C ASP A 406 25.51 8.01 -25.93
N THR A 407 25.41 8.05 -27.26
CA THR A 407 26.53 8.46 -28.12
C THR A 407 26.61 9.96 -28.31
N ASN A 408 25.49 10.66 -28.11
CA ASN A 408 25.40 12.12 -28.23
C ASN A 408 25.57 12.83 -26.86
N GLU A 409 25.66 12.08 -25.76
CA GLU A 409 25.81 12.53 -24.38
C GLU A 409 24.68 13.47 -23.93
N ASP A 410 23.46 13.23 -24.42
CA ASP A 410 22.28 14.04 -24.07
C ASP A 410 21.53 13.52 -22.82
N GLY A 411 21.96 12.38 -22.28
CA GLY A 411 21.43 11.79 -21.06
C GLY A 411 20.20 10.90 -21.24
N VAL A 412 19.78 10.65 -22.48
CA VAL A 412 18.71 9.72 -22.85
C VAL A 412 19.20 8.81 -23.99
N LEU A 413 18.53 7.68 -24.22
CA LEU A 413 18.81 6.84 -25.39
C LEU A 413 17.68 6.96 -26.40
N GLU A 414 18.03 7.29 -27.64
CA GLU A 414 17.12 7.05 -28.77
C GLU A 414 17.08 5.55 -29.11
N GLN A 415 16.01 5.10 -29.77
CA GLN A 415 15.88 3.71 -30.19
C GLN A 415 17.09 3.22 -31.01
N ALA A 416 17.62 4.06 -31.90
CA ALA A 416 18.78 3.71 -32.72
C ALA A 416 20.04 3.44 -31.88
N GLU A 417 20.26 4.26 -30.84
CA GLU A 417 21.39 4.12 -29.92
C GLU A 417 21.29 2.85 -29.10
N TYR A 418 20.12 2.58 -28.53
CA TYR A 418 19.86 1.34 -27.81
C TYR A 418 20.09 0.11 -28.70
N LEU A 419 19.53 0.09 -29.91
CA LEU A 419 19.67 -1.04 -30.85
C LEU A 419 21.10 -1.24 -31.34
N ALA A 420 21.91 -0.18 -31.41
CA ALA A 420 23.32 -0.28 -31.79
C ALA A 420 24.16 -1.03 -30.73
N THR A 421 23.69 -1.12 -29.48
CA THR A 421 24.32 -1.93 -28.44
C THR A 421 24.08 -3.43 -28.60
N LEU A 422 23.03 -3.80 -29.35
CA LEU A 422 22.58 -5.17 -29.53
C LEU A 422 23.16 -5.79 -30.80
N LYS A 423 23.32 -7.12 -30.78
CA LYS A 423 23.69 -7.85 -32.00
C LYS A 423 22.53 -7.82 -33.01
N PRO A 424 22.80 -7.88 -34.33
CA PRO A 424 21.76 -7.80 -35.37
C PRO A 424 20.60 -8.79 -35.17
N GLU A 425 20.88 -10.02 -34.72
CA GLU A 425 19.87 -11.04 -34.44
C GLU A 425 18.94 -10.71 -33.27
N HIS A 426 19.35 -9.81 -32.37
CA HIS A 426 18.58 -9.38 -31.20
C HIS A 426 17.85 -8.04 -31.42
N GLN A 427 18.14 -7.31 -32.50
CA GLN A 427 17.55 -5.98 -32.72
C GLN A 427 16.02 -6.00 -32.88
N LYS A 428 15.42 -7.08 -33.39
CA LYS A 428 13.95 -7.18 -33.46
C LYS A 428 13.34 -7.21 -32.06
N VAL A 429 13.87 -8.05 -31.17
CA VAL A 429 13.42 -8.14 -29.76
C VAL A 429 13.80 -6.87 -29.00
N GLY A 430 14.96 -6.28 -29.32
CA GLY A 430 15.40 -5.01 -28.76
C GLY A 430 14.47 -3.84 -29.07
N ARG A 431 13.79 -3.83 -30.22
CA ARG A 431 12.76 -2.81 -30.51
C ARG A 431 11.58 -2.91 -29.55
N LEU A 432 11.09 -4.12 -29.34
CA LEU A 432 10.06 -4.40 -28.35
C LEU A 432 10.53 -3.99 -26.95
N GLU A 433 11.75 -4.34 -26.57
CA GLU A 433 12.33 -3.97 -25.26
C GLU A 433 12.41 -2.45 -25.07
N PHE A 434 12.82 -1.71 -26.10
CA PHE A 434 12.82 -0.25 -26.06
C PHE A 434 11.41 0.31 -25.80
N LEU A 435 10.42 -0.16 -26.57
CA LEU A 435 9.03 0.29 -26.44
C LEU A 435 8.40 -0.08 -25.09
N LEU A 436 8.74 -1.23 -24.51
CA LEU A 436 8.24 -1.63 -23.18
C LEU A 436 8.86 -0.83 -22.04
N SER A 437 10.07 -0.32 -22.26
CA SER A 437 10.82 0.46 -21.27
C SER A 437 10.52 1.95 -21.34
N ASP A 438 10.06 2.46 -22.49
CA ASP A 438 9.57 3.84 -22.68
C ASP A 438 8.21 3.98 -21.98
N HIS A 439 8.26 4.35 -20.70
CA HIS A 439 7.10 4.36 -19.82
C HIS A 439 6.27 5.63 -19.98
N ASP A 440 6.90 6.77 -20.32
CA ASP A 440 6.23 8.04 -20.54
C ASP A 440 5.86 8.30 -22.02
N GLN A 441 6.23 7.37 -22.92
CA GLN A 441 5.93 7.37 -24.35
C GLN A 441 6.54 8.57 -25.09
N ASP A 442 7.66 9.11 -24.59
CA ASP A 442 8.37 10.22 -25.21
C ASP A 442 9.32 9.79 -26.35
N GLN A 443 9.36 8.48 -26.64
CA GLN A 443 10.22 7.83 -27.64
C GLN A 443 11.71 7.88 -27.32
N LYS A 444 12.04 8.15 -26.07
CA LYS A 444 13.39 8.14 -25.53
C LYS A 444 13.41 7.18 -24.34
N MET A 445 14.61 6.82 -23.93
CA MET A 445 14.80 5.98 -22.76
C MET A 445 15.73 6.70 -21.81
N SER A 446 15.16 7.22 -20.73
CA SER A 446 15.90 7.77 -19.62
C SER A 446 16.73 6.69 -18.92
N PHE A 447 17.71 7.12 -18.11
CA PHE A 447 18.48 6.16 -17.31
C PHE A 447 17.58 5.38 -16.31
N LYS A 448 16.50 6.00 -15.82
CA LYS A 448 15.53 5.34 -14.94
C LYS A 448 14.81 4.20 -15.68
N GLU A 449 14.38 4.45 -16.90
CA GLU A 449 13.69 3.47 -17.76
C GLU A 449 14.61 2.34 -18.22
N TYR A 450 15.89 2.64 -18.42
CA TYR A 450 16.89 1.63 -18.79
C TYR A 450 16.98 0.47 -17.79
N PHE A 451 16.60 0.68 -16.52
CA PHE A 451 16.52 -0.38 -15.50
C PHE A 451 15.47 -1.46 -15.79
N SER A 452 14.46 -1.20 -16.61
CA SER A 452 13.49 -2.23 -17.00
C SER A 452 14.01 -3.15 -18.12
N THR A 453 15.15 -2.80 -18.76
CA THR A 453 15.66 -3.53 -19.91
C THR A 453 16.38 -4.83 -19.54
N PRO A 454 16.42 -5.83 -20.43
CA PRO A 454 17.15 -7.06 -20.17
C PRO A 454 18.67 -6.92 -20.11
N ALA A 455 19.21 -5.79 -20.58
CA ALA A 455 20.62 -5.44 -20.44
C ALA A 455 21.03 -5.23 -18.97
N VAL A 456 20.05 -5.00 -18.08
CA VAL A 456 20.24 -4.87 -16.64
C VAL A 456 20.08 -6.25 -15.97
N PRO A 457 20.97 -6.63 -15.03
CA PRO A 457 20.84 -7.88 -14.26
C PRO A 457 19.48 -7.95 -13.57
N LEU A 458 18.86 -9.14 -13.56
CA LEU A 458 17.49 -9.32 -13.06
C LEU A 458 17.27 -8.69 -11.68
N GLY A 459 18.18 -8.91 -10.72
CA GLY A 459 18.06 -8.37 -9.35
C GLY A 459 18.20 -6.85 -9.22
N GLN A 460 18.58 -6.13 -10.27
CA GLN A 460 18.61 -4.66 -10.33
C GLN A 460 17.50 -4.11 -11.21
N ARG A 461 16.67 -4.95 -11.84
CA ARG A 461 15.63 -4.45 -12.74
C ARG A 461 14.53 -3.75 -11.95
N ARG A 462 14.02 -2.67 -12.53
CA ARG A 462 12.89 -1.91 -12.00
C ARG A 462 11.82 -1.81 -13.07
N ILE A 463 10.66 -2.36 -12.78
CA ILE A 463 9.50 -2.39 -13.66
C ILE A 463 8.35 -1.73 -12.89
N PRO A 464 7.66 -0.72 -13.48
CA PRO A 464 6.48 -0.13 -12.86
C PRO A 464 5.46 -1.20 -12.47
N ASP A 465 4.94 -1.13 -11.25
CA ASP A 465 3.97 -2.09 -10.72
C ASP A 465 2.65 -1.37 -10.39
N PRO A 466 1.60 -1.57 -11.19
CA PRO A 466 0.31 -0.90 -11.01
C PRO A 466 -0.35 -1.19 -9.66
N VAL A 467 -0.01 -2.31 -9.01
CA VAL A 467 -0.55 -2.63 -7.69
C VAL A 467 0.14 -1.83 -6.58
N ARG A 468 1.46 -1.62 -6.69
CA ARG A 468 2.20 -0.75 -5.75
C ARG A 468 1.79 0.71 -5.93
N ASP A 469 1.63 1.16 -7.18
CA ASP A 469 1.15 2.51 -7.47
C ASP A 469 -0.24 2.75 -6.88
N ARG A 470 -1.12 1.73 -6.93
CA ARG A 470 -2.45 1.81 -6.31
C ARG A 470 -2.37 1.92 -4.79
N VAL A 471 -1.47 1.20 -4.13
CA VAL A 471 -1.23 1.37 -2.69
C VAL A 471 -0.85 2.82 -2.39
N GLN A 472 0.07 3.39 -3.16
CA GLN A 472 0.48 4.78 -2.98
C GLN A 472 -0.69 5.74 -3.18
N GLN A 473 -1.49 5.57 -4.23
CA GLN A 473 -2.69 6.38 -4.47
C GLN A 473 -3.69 6.33 -3.30
N GLN A 474 -3.88 5.14 -2.70
CA GLN A 474 -4.74 5.00 -1.53
C GLN A 474 -4.15 5.67 -0.29
N LEU A 475 -2.83 5.60 -0.09
CA LEU A 475 -2.14 6.31 0.98
C LEU A 475 -2.28 7.82 0.83
N GLU A 476 -2.09 8.35 -0.38
CA GLU A 476 -2.32 9.77 -0.67
C GLU A 476 -3.76 10.16 -0.36
N ALA A 477 -4.75 9.40 -0.84
CA ALA A 477 -6.17 9.68 -0.57
C ALA A 477 -6.53 9.65 0.93
N LEU A 478 -5.79 8.86 1.73
CA LEU A 478 -5.94 8.84 3.18
C LEU A 478 -5.36 10.09 3.85
N LYS A 479 -4.37 10.79 3.29
CA LYS A 479 -3.70 11.92 3.95
C LYS A 479 -4.66 13.04 4.34
N GLU A 480 -5.54 13.44 3.44
CA GLU A 480 -6.58 14.45 3.68
C GLU A 480 -7.52 14.02 4.81
N SER A 481 -7.82 12.72 4.88
CA SER A 481 -8.68 12.16 5.91
C SER A 481 -7.96 12.11 7.27
N TYR A 482 -6.69 11.71 7.29
CA TYR A 482 -5.83 11.70 8.49
C TYR A 482 -5.72 13.10 9.10
N ARG A 483 -5.43 14.13 8.31
CA ARG A 483 -5.36 15.53 8.77
C ARG A 483 -6.66 15.99 9.45
N GLN A 484 -7.81 15.50 8.98
CA GLN A 484 -9.09 15.85 9.58
C GLN A 484 -9.41 15.08 10.86
N TRP A 485 -8.78 13.93 11.08
CA TRP A 485 -9.07 13.02 12.20
C TRP A 485 -8.09 13.17 13.35
N ASP A 486 -6.86 13.54 13.06
CA ASP A 486 -5.80 13.89 13.99
C ASP A 486 -6.11 15.24 14.66
N ASN A 487 -6.66 15.20 15.87
CA ASN A 487 -7.10 16.42 16.57
C ASN A 487 -5.97 17.07 17.36
N ASP A 488 -4.97 16.30 17.78
CA ASP A 488 -3.81 16.80 18.52
C ASP A 488 -2.61 17.12 17.62
N SER A 489 -2.77 16.91 16.30
CA SER A 489 -1.79 17.20 15.25
C SER A 489 -0.48 16.43 15.44
N ASN A 490 -0.56 15.24 16.04
CA ASN A 490 0.60 14.39 16.32
C ASN A 490 0.96 13.44 15.16
N GLN A 491 0.22 13.50 14.04
CA GLN A 491 0.34 12.68 12.83
C GLN A 491 0.04 11.19 13.01
N GLN A 492 -0.56 10.82 14.14
CA GLN A 492 -1.01 9.48 14.51
C GLN A 492 -2.49 9.53 14.87
N LEU A 493 -3.20 8.40 14.79
CA LEU A 493 -4.61 8.35 15.18
C LEU A 493 -4.78 7.46 16.41
N GLY A 494 -5.08 8.09 17.54
CA GLY A 494 -5.36 7.40 18.79
C GLY A 494 -6.78 6.82 18.86
N LEU A 495 -6.96 5.81 19.72
CA LEU A 495 -8.25 5.14 19.92
C LEU A 495 -9.36 6.11 20.40
N LEU A 496 -9.01 7.15 21.16
CA LEU A 496 -9.95 8.18 21.62
C LEU A 496 -10.40 9.13 20.51
N GLU A 497 -9.49 9.52 19.60
CA GLU A 497 -9.81 10.39 18.47
C GLU A 497 -10.77 9.68 17.50
N LEU A 498 -10.53 8.39 17.29
CA LEU A 498 -11.40 7.50 16.52
C LEU A 498 -12.74 7.21 17.21
N GLN A 499 -12.77 7.12 18.55
CA GLN A 499 -14.02 6.92 19.30
C GLN A 499 -14.90 8.19 19.36
N GLN A 500 -14.29 9.37 19.51
CA GLN A 500 -14.99 10.65 19.51
C GLN A 500 -15.65 10.91 18.15
N ARG A 501 -15.09 10.35 17.07
CA ARG A 501 -15.72 10.30 15.75
C ARG A 501 -16.17 8.88 15.41
N GLN A 502 -17.30 8.41 15.97
CA GLN A 502 -18.03 7.22 15.49
C GLN A 502 -18.24 7.17 13.95
N ARG A 503 -18.03 8.28 13.24
CA ARG A 503 -17.96 8.39 11.78
C ARG A 503 -16.60 7.98 11.18
N ALA A 504 -15.44 8.32 11.75
CA ALA A 504 -14.12 8.05 11.17
C ALA A 504 -13.85 6.54 10.99
N VAL A 505 -14.11 5.73 12.02
CA VAL A 505 -14.04 4.26 11.93
C VAL A 505 -15.08 3.71 10.95
N ARG A 506 -16.23 4.37 10.79
CA ARG A 506 -17.24 4.00 9.80
C ARG A 506 -16.82 4.41 8.39
N ASP A 507 -16.12 5.53 8.21
CA ASP A 507 -15.68 6.06 6.93
C ASP A 507 -14.47 5.25 6.41
N LEU A 508 -13.51 4.89 7.28
CA LEU A 508 -12.47 3.89 6.99
C LEU A 508 -13.03 2.53 6.57
N ARG A 509 -14.21 2.14 7.11
CA ARG A 509 -14.84 0.83 6.87
C ARG A 509 -15.96 0.84 5.82
N SER A 510 -16.48 2.00 5.40
CA SER A 510 -17.71 2.04 4.60
C SER A 510 -17.45 2.48 3.16
N ALA A 511 -17.73 1.55 2.25
CA ALA A 511 -17.76 1.77 0.80
C ALA A 511 -18.81 2.81 0.34
N ARG A 512 -19.55 3.47 1.24
CA ARG A 512 -20.56 4.49 0.90
C ARG A 512 -20.10 5.93 1.19
N SER A 513 -18.97 6.14 1.86
CA SER A 513 -18.44 7.47 2.20
C SER A 513 -16.91 7.49 2.21
N ASN A 514 -16.29 7.36 1.03
CA ASN A 514 -14.85 7.46 0.80
C ASN A 514 -13.95 6.39 1.47
N GLY A 515 -14.50 5.24 1.88
CA GLY A 515 -13.71 4.13 2.42
C GLY A 515 -13.01 3.29 1.33
N ILE A 516 -11.85 2.73 1.67
CA ILE A 516 -11.04 1.88 0.77
C ILE A 516 -11.78 0.54 0.54
N PRO A 517 -12.13 0.18 -0.70
CA PRO A 517 -12.83 -1.05 -1.00
C PRO A 517 -12.05 -2.29 -0.55
N GLY A 518 -12.71 -3.25 0.12
CA GLY A 518 -12.06 -4.47 0.61
C GLY A 518 -11.54 -4.42 2.04
N LEU A 519 -11.59 -3.26 2.71
CA LEU A 519 -11.25 -3.10 4.14
C LEU A 519 -12.47 -3.04 5.06
N GLU A 520 -13.69 -3.35 4.58
CA GLU A 520 -14.93 -3.06 5.32
C GLU A 520 -15.08 -3.83 6.65
N ARG A 521 -14.28 -4.88 6.83
CA ARG A 521 -14.29 -5.74 8.03
C ARG A 521 -13.06 -5.59 8.92
N THR A 522 -12.16 -4.65 8.59
CA THR A 522 -10.97 -4.39 9.42
C THR A 522 -11.35 -3.79 10.76
N SER A 523 -10.59 -4.16 11.79
CA SER A 523 -10.66 -3.68 13.17
C SER A 523 -9.53 -2.70 13.45
N PHE A 524 -9.59 -1.97 14.58
CA PHE A 524 -8.50 -1.07 14.97
C PHE A 524 -7.15 -1.81 15.04
N LEU A 525 -7.14 -3.04 15.56
CA LEU A 525 -5.94 -3.88 15.65
C LEU A 525 -5.37 -4.31 14.29
N ASP A 526 -6.17 -4.25 13.21
CA ASP A 526 -5.64 -4.48 11.88
C ASP A 526 -4.89 -3.26 11.38
N TRP A 527 -5.34 -2.06 11.78
CA TRP A 527 -4.71 -0.78 11.41
C TRP A 527 -3.55 -0.38 12.33
N ASP A 528 -3.51 -0.83 13.58
CA ASP A 528 -2.40 -0.65 14.52
C ASP A 528 -1.48 -1.88 14.40
N ARG A 529 -0.50 -1.83 13.49
CA ARG A 529 0.28 -3.01 13.10
C ARG A 529 1.42 -3.29 14.08
N ASP A 530 1.97 -2.27 14.70
CA ASP A 530 3.04 -2.41 15.69
C ASP A 530 2.52 -2.60 17.14
N GLY A 531 1.21 -2.41 17.35
CA GLY A 531 0.51 -2.68 18.61
C GLY A 531 0.77 -1.63 19.68
N ASP A 532 1.12 -0.41 19.29
CA ASP A 532 1.41 0.69 20.20
C ASP A 532 0.16 1.46 20.67
N GLY A 533 -1.02 1.12 20.13
CA GLY A 533 -2.29 1.74 20.47
C GLY A 533 -2.62 2.99 19.65
N GLN A 534 -1.81 3.29 18.65
CA GLN A 534 -1.98 4.38 17.69
C GLN A 534 -1.92 3.82 16.26
N ILE A 535 -2.44 4.57 15.29
CA ILE A 535 -2.31 4.23 13.88
C ILE A 535 -1.41 5.28 13.23
N SER A 536 -0.19 4.86 12.90
CA SER A 536 0.76 5.66 12.12
C SER A 536 0.50 5.54 10.61
N ARG A 537 1.18 6.37 9.82
CA ARG A 537 1.16 6.24 8.35
C ARG A 537 1.81 4.94 7.90
N GLU A 538 2.86 4.52 8.58
CA GLU A 538 3.56 3.27 8.35
C GLU A 538 2.64 2.08 8.60
N ASP A 539 1.80 2.11 9.63
CA ASP A 539 0.82 1.06 9.86
C ASP A 539 -0.23 0.99 8.74
N ALA A 540 -0.72 2.15 8.29
CA ALA A 540 -1.66 2.24 7.17
C ALA A 540 -1.04 1.71 5.87
N GLN A 541 0.23 2.02 5.61
CA GLN A 541 0.98 1.49 4.47
C GLN A 541 1.10 -0.02 4.56
N LEU A 542 1.53 -0.57 5.70
CA LEU A 542 1.65 -2.01 5.89
C LEU A 542 0.32 -2.72 5.71
N LEU A 543 -0.77 -2.18 6.26
CA LEU A 543 -2.12 -2.72 6.08
C LEU A 543 -2.49 -2.77 4.59
N LEU A 544 -2.30 -1.66 3.86
CA LEU A 544 -2.64 -1.57 2.45
C LEU A 544 -1.77 -2.50 1.60
N GLU A 545 -0.46 -2.57 1.85
CA GLU A 545 0.43 -3.48 1.15
C GLU A 545 0.04 -4.96 1.37
N ILE A 546 -0.44 -5.34 2.56
CA ILE A 546 -1.01 -6.67 2.80
C ILE A 546 -2.33 -6.84 2.03
N ALA A 547 -3.22 -5.85 2.12
CA ALA A 547 -4.55 -5.91 1.51
C ALA A 547 -4.52 -5.90 -0.03
N TYR A 548 -3.46 -5.35 -0.62
CA TYR A 548 -3.17 -5.40 -2.06
C TYR A 548 -2.26 -6.56 -2.46
N ALA A 549 -1.87 -7.42 -1.51
CA ALA A 549 -0.95 -8.53 -1.72
C ALA A 549 0.38 -8.09 -2.36
N VAL A 550 0.91 -6.96 -1.91
CA VAL A 550 2.31 -6.54 -2.12
C VAL A 550 3.22 -7.32 -1.18
N ARG A 551 2.79 -7.55 0.07
CA ARG A 551 3.50 -8.39 1.05
C ARG A 551 2.55 -9.25 1.88
N THR A 552 3.10 -10.24 2.58
CA THR A 552 2.38 -11.02 3.59
C THR A 552 2.30 -10.28 4.92
N PRO A 553 1.41 -10.70 5.86
CA PRO A 553 1.35 -10.13 7.21
C PRO A 553 2.66 -10.20 7.99
N GLU A 554 3.52 -11.17 7.67
CA GLU A 554 4.85 -11.39 8.25
C GLU A 554 5.93 -10.49 7.61
N GLY A 555 5.57 -9.69 6.61
CA GLY A 555 6.46 -8.72 5.97
C GLY A 555 7.16 -9.23 4.71
N VAL A 556 6.88 -10.44 4.22
CA VAL A 556 7.53 -11.01 3.04
C VAL A 556 6.92 -10.45 1.76
N LEU A 557 7.71 -9.81 0.91
CA LEU A 557 7.26 -9.30 -0.39
C LEU A 557 6.76 -10.43 -1.30
N LEU A 558 5.56 -10.26 -1.85
CA LEU A 558 4.95 -11.12 -2.87
C LEU A 558 5.22 -10.61 -4.29
N ARG A 559 5.78 -9.40 -4.42
CA ARG A 559 6.10 -8.75 -5.70
C ARG A 559 7.48 -8.14 -5.61
N GLU A 560 8.31 -8.36 -6.62
CA GLU A 560 9.64 -7.78 -6.70
C GLU A 560 9.66 -6.59 -7.66
N PRO A 561 10.55 -5.60 -7.42
CA PRO A 561 10.81 -4.51 -8.37
C PRO A 561 11.17 -4.99 -9.78
N THR A 562 11.69 -6.22 -9.87
CA THR A 562 12.07 -6.88 -11.12
C THR A 562 10.87 -7.20 -12.03
N GLY A 563 9.64 -6.98 -11.55
CA GLY A 563 8.38 -7.36 -12.19
C GLY A 563 7.96 -8.80 -11.92
N ARG A 564 8.81 -9.60 -11.26
CA ARG A 564 8.43 -10.97 -10.84
C ARG A 564 7.46 -10.92 -9.68
N VAL A 565 6.48 -11.81 -9.72
CA VAL A 565 5.49 -11.97 -8.66
C VAL A 565 5.52 -13.39 -8.12
N VAL A 566 5.37 -13.54 -6.82
CA VAL A 566 5.24 -14.83 -6.16
C VAL A 566 3.93 -15.48 -6.62
N ASN A 567 4.00 -16.75 -7.01
CA ASN A 567 2.83 -17.57 -7.28
C ASN A 567 2.14 -17.97 -5.97
N TRP A 568 1.55 -16.98 -5.30
CA TRP A 568 0.94 -17.14 -3.98
C TRP A 568 -0.21 -18.15 -4.00
N MET A 569 -0.96 -18.18 -5.10
CA MET A 569 -1.99 -19.18 -5.38
C MET A 569 -1.43 -20.61 -5.34
N LEU A 570 -0.24 -20.85 -5.91
CA LEU A 570 0.40 -22.16 -5.87
C LEU A 570 0.89 -22.50 -4.47
N PHE A 571 1.59 -21.56 -3.80
CA PHE A 571 2.09 -21.77 -2.43
C PHE A 571 0.95 -22.21 -1.50
N ARG A 572 -0.15 -21.45 -1.48
CA ARG A 572 -1.36 -21.78 -0.70
C ARG A 572 -2.09 -23.03 -1.14
N HIS A 573 -1.89 -23.47 -2.38
CA HIS A 573 -2.49 -24.71 -2.86
C HIS A 573 -1.72 -25.92 -2.37
N LEU A 574 -0.39 -25.80 -2.24
CA LEU A 574 0.49 -26.85 -1.75
C LEU A 574 0.39 -26.97 -0.22
N ASP A 575 0.40 -25.85 0.49
CA ASP A 575 0.18 -25.74 1.94
C ASP A 575 -1.25 -26.19 2.31
N THR A 576 -1.39 -27.49 2.53
CA THR A 576 -2.66 -28.19 2.70
C THR A 576 -3.11 -28.16 4.15
N ASP A 577 -2.17 -28.12 5.09
CA ASP A 577 -2.45 -28.00 6.52
C ASP A 577 -2.56 -26.54 7.00
N HIS A 578 -2.22 -25.58 6.14
CA HIS A 578 -2.31 -24.14 6.36
C HIS A 578 -1.39 -23.64 7.48
N ASN A 579 -0.23 -24.27 7.62
CA ASN A 579 0.78 -23.90 8.62
C ASN A 579 1.75 -22.81 8.11
N GLY A 580 1.66 -22.42 6.82
CA GLY A 580 2.52 -21.40 6.21
C GLY A 580 3.91 -21.88 5.78
N GLN A 581 4.13 -23.19 5.81
CA GLN A 581 5.36 -23.87 5.39
C GLN A 581 5.00 -24.99 4.39
N LEU A 582 5.97 -25.41 3.56
CA LEU A 582 5.79 -26.50 2.61
C LEU A 582 6.62 -27.72 3.02
N SER A 583 5.94 -28.79 3.39
CA SER A 583 6.57 -30.07 3.71
C SER A 583 6.87 -30.90 2.45
N ALA A 584 7.76 -31.90 2.57
CA ALA A 584 8.05 -32.84 1.50
C ALA A 584 6.79 -33.55 0.96
N ALA A 585 5.84 -33.87 1.84
CA ALA A 585 4.59 -34.55 1.50
C ALA A 585 3.67 -33.66 0.63
N GLU A 586 3.70 -32.35 0.84
CA GLU A 586 2.91 -31.37 0.11
C GLU A 586 3.52 -31.01 -1.26
N LEU A 587 4.86 -31.04 -1.36
CA LEU A 587 5.58 -30.79 -2.61
C LEU A 587 5.52 -31.98 -3.58
N LEU A 588 5.43 -33.21 -3.06
CA LEU A 588 5.50 -34.43 -3.86
C LEU A 588 4.42 -34.53 -4.97
N PRO A 589 3.13 -34.21 -4.73
CA PRO A 589 2.10 -34.20 -5.78
C PRO A 589 2.42 -33.27 -6.95
N ARG A 590 3.20 -32.20 -6.73
CA ARG A 590 3.49 -31.18 -7.73
C ARG A 590 4.79 -31.42 -8.48
N LEU A 591 5.82 -31.94 -7.80
CA LEU A 591 7.13 -32.25 -8.39
C LEU A 591 7.21 -33.68 -8.94
N GLU A 592 6.20 -34.51 -8.65
CA GLU A 592 5.97 -35.88 -9.15
C GLU A 592 7.04 -36.91 -8.76
N THR A 593 8.15 -36.50 -8.15
CA THR A 593 9.30 -37.38 -7.84
C THR A 593 10.01 -36.95 -6.55
N GLU A 594 10.27 -37.91 -5.66
CA GLU A 594 10.97 -37.69 -4.38
C GLU A 594 12.36 -37.06 -4.58
N ASN A 595 13.11 -37.50 -5.59
CA ASN A 595 14.42 -36.94 -5.93
C ASN A 595 14.41 -35.44 -6.29
N LYS A 596 13.29 -34.88 -6.77
CA LYS A 596 13.17 -33.44 -7.02
C LYS A 596 12.87 -32.69 -5.72
N VAL A 597 11.97 -33.23 -4.90
CA VAL A 597 11.63 -32.68 -3.58
C VAL A 597 12.88 -32.60 -2.70
N GLU A 598 13.64 -33.70 -2.58
CA GLU A 598 14.86 -33.71 -1.77
C GLU A 598 15.92 -32.71 -2.24
N ARG A 599 16.06 -32.53 -3.56
CA ARG A 599 17.00 -31.54 -4.12
C ARG A 599 16.55 -30.12 -3.84
N LEU A 600 15.26 -29.85 -3.95
CA LEU A 600 14.67 -28.55 -3.71
C LEU A 600 14.79 -28.17 -2.22
N LEU A 601 14.48 -29.11 -1.30
CA LEU A 601 14.68 -28.91 0.13
C LEU A 601 16.16 -28.65 0.46
N LYS A 602 17.10 -29.48 -0.03
CA LYS A 602 18.54 -29.26 0.20
C LYS A 602 19.07 -27.92 -0.30
N GLN A 603 18.42 -27.32 -1.28
CA GLN A 603 18.81 -26.03 -1.84
C GLN A 603 18.21 -24.85 -1.06
N ALA A 604 16.95 -24.96 -0.67
CA ALA A 604 16.16 -23.83 -0.19
C ALA A 604 15.98 -23.79 1.34
N ASP A 605 16.01 -24.94 2.02
CA ASP A 605 15.87 -25.06 3.48
C ASP A 605 17.14 -24.55 4.17
N ARG A 606 17.09 -23.28 4.61
CA ARG A 606 18.21 -22.59 5.23
C ARG A 606 18.29 -22.87 6.72
N ASN A 607 17.14 -23.02 7.37
CA ASN A 607 17.06 -23.24 8.82
C ASN A 607 17.18 -24.72 9.21
N GLN A 608 17.17 -25.63 8.22
CA GLN A 608 17.28 -27.09 8.34
C GLN A 608 16.12 -27.73 9.12
N ASP A 609 14.91 -27.18 9.00
CA ASP A 609 13.69 -27.71 9.65
C ASP A 609 12.90 -28.72 8.80
N GLU A 610 13.45 -29.11 7.65
CA GLU A 610 12.86 -30.05 6.66
C GLU A 610 11.58 -29.54 5.98
N GLN A 611 11.23 -28.27 6.18
CA GLN A 611 10.12 -27.58 5.53
C GLN A 611 10.65 -26.35 4.80
N LEU A 612 9.79 -25.69 4.02
CA LEU A 612 10.12 -24.42 3.39
C LEU A 612 9.11 -23.36 3.79
N ASP A 613 9.58 -22.34 4.48
CA ASP A 613 8.80 -21.11 4.62
C ASP A 613 8.75 -20.34 3.28
N LEU A 614 7.98 -19.25 3.24
CA LEU A 614 7.86 -18.45 2.02
C LEU A 614 9.18 -17.80 1.59
N ALA A 615 10.02 -17.38 2.54
CA ALA A 615 11.30 -16.73 2.23
C ALA A 615 12.29 -17.73 1.61
N GLU A 616 12.27 -18.97 2.08
CA GLU A 616 13.03 -20.09 1.52
C GLU A 616 12.48 -20.51 0.16
N TRP A 617 11.15 -20.65 0.04
CA TRP A 617 10.48 -20.96 -1.23
C TRP A 617 10.81 -19.96 -2.33
N LYS A 618 10.92 -18.66 -2.02
CA LYS A 618 11.36 -17.60 -2.95
C LYS A 618 12.76 -17.80 -3.56
N THR A 619 13.59 -18.66 -2.98
CA THR A 619 14.89 -19.01 -3.56
C THR A 619 14.81 -20.07 -4.67
N THR A 620 13.62 -20.60 -4.93
CA THR A 620 13.32 -21.62 -5.96
C THR A 620 12.75 -21.00 -7.23
N ASP A 621 12.93 -21.67 -8.36
CA ASP A 621 12.38 -21.23 -9.65
C ASP A 621 10.85 -21.43 -9.73
N GLU A 622 10.32 -22.40 -8.98
CA GLU A 622 8.90 -22.74 -8.93
C GLU A 622 8.04 -21.68 -8.24
N CYS A 623 8.65 -20.80 -7.44
CA CYS A 623 7.96 -19.74 -6.72
C CYS A 623 7.46 -18.62 -7.64
N TRP A 624 8.18 -18.34 -8.72
CA TRP A 624 8.02 -17.09 -9.46
C TRP A 624 7.11 -17.22 -10.68
N ILE A 625 6.33 -16.16 -10.92
CA ILE A 625 5.78 -15.82 -12.22
C ILE A 625 6.53 -14.59 -12.73
N ASP A 626 6.87 -14.59 -14.02
CA ASP A 626 7.43 -13.44 -14.74
C ASP A 626 6.39 -12.94 -15.76
N PRO A 627 5.53 -11.99 -15.37
CA PRO A 627 4.54 -11.39 -16.25
C PRO A 627 5.15 -10.75 -17.51
N VAL A 628 6.33 -10.12 -17.39
CA VAL A 628 6.97 -9.43 -18.51
C VAL A 628 7.48 -10.43 -19.55
N TYR A 629 8.02 -11.57 -19.10
CA TYR A 629 8.33 -12.68 -20.00
C TYR A 629 7.07 -13.20 -20.70
N TYR A 630 5.95 -13.36 -19.99
CA TYR A 630 4.69 -13.79 -20.60
C TYR A 630 4.15 -12.78 -21.61
N PHE A 631 4.18 -11.50 -21.30
CA PHE A 631 3.81 -10.43 -22.22
C PHE A 631 4.58 -10.56 -23.54
N LYS A 632 5.92 -10.59 -23.45
CA LYS A 632 6.81 -10.74 -24.63
C LYS A 632 6.59 -12.02 -25.42
N ARG A 633 6.11 -13.08 -24.78
CA ARG A 633 5.78 -14.36 -25.43
C ARG A 633 4.44 -14.28 -26.16
N ILE A 634 3.49 -13.53 -25.63
CA ILE A 634 2.13 -13.38 -26.16
C ILE A 634 2.11 -12.38 -27.32
N ASP A 635 2.82 -11.25 -27.19
CA ASP A 635 3.05 -10.26 -28.25
C ASP A 635 3.80 -10.90 -29.44
N LYS A 636 3.07 -11.21 -30.51
CA LYS A 636 3.62 -11.89 -31.70
C LYS A 636 4.10 -10.90 -32.74
N ASN A 637 3.49 -9.72 -32.77
CA ASN A 637 3.76 -8.71 -33.76
C ASN A 637 4.91 -7.75 -33.35
N PHE A 638 5.32 -7.79 -32.08
CA PHE A 638 6.37 -7.01 -31.41
C PHE A 638 6.06 -5.51 -31.34
N ASP A 639 4.79 -5.14 -31.15
CA ASP A 639 4.33 -3.75 -31.04
C ASP A 639 4.22 -3.23 -29.60
N ALA A 640 4.62 -4.06 -28.61
CA ALA A 640 4.57 -3.76 -27.18
C ALA A 640 3.15 -3.60 -26.62
N ARG A 641 2.15 -4.16 -27.29
CA ARG A 641 0.74 -4.18 -26.91
C ARG A 641 0.22 -5.60 -27.05
N LEU A 642 -0.91 -5.89 -26.40
CA LEU A 642 -1.58 -7.18 -26.54
C LEU A 642 -2.99 -6.99 -27.07
N ASP A 643 -3.24 -7.55 -28.25
CA ASP A 643 -4.57 -7.58 -28.86
C ASP A 643 -5.40 -8.81 -28.41
N PRO A 644 -6.72 -8.84 -28.69
CA PRO A 644 -7.58 -9.97 -28.30
C PRO A 644 -7.13 -11.32 -28.86
N ALA A 645 -6.59 -11.36 -30.07
CA ALA A 645 -6.15 -12.60 -30.71
C ALA A 645 -4.84 -13.11 -30.08
N GLU A 646 -3.94 -12.21 -29.74
CA GLU A 646 -2.70 -12.52 -29.03
C GLU A 646 -2.99 -13.08 -27.64
N LEU A 647 -3.82 -12.41 -26.83
CA LEU A 647 -4.23 -12.91 -25.51
C LEU A 647 -4.93 -14.28 -25.58
N ALA A 648 -5.81 -14.48 -26.56
CA ALA A 648 -6.51 -15.75 -26.76
C ALA A 648 -5.60 -16.89 -27.26
N SER A 649 -4.42 -16.57 -27.80
CA SER A 649 -3.47 -17.54 -28.33
C SER A 649 -2.67 -18.27 -27.23
N ASP A 650 -2.70 -17.77 -25.98
CA ASP A 650 -1.93 -18.37 -24.90
C ASP A 650 -2.50 -19.73 -24.43
N GLU A 651 -1.61 -20.68 -24.18
CA GLU A 651 -1.96 -22.02 -23.69
C GLU A 651 -1.78 -22.07 -22.17
N GLY A 652 -2.88 -22.17 -21.43
CA GLY A 652 -2.85 -22.28 -19.96
C GLY A 652 -4.16 -21.85 -19.30
N PHE A 653 -4.14 -21.72 -17.97
CA PHE A 653 -5.30 -21.27 -17.19
C PHE A 653 -5.66 -19.79 -17.42
N HIS A 654 -4.79 -19.03 -18.11
CA HIS A 654 -5.00 -17.62 -18.45
C HIS A 654 -6.02 -17.46 -19.59
N ARG A 655 -6.13 -18.49 -20.46
CA ARG A 655 -7.00 -18.49 -21.63
C ARG A 655 -8.48 -18.28 -21.28
N GLU A 656 -8.93 -18.84 -20.16
CA GLU A 656 -10.33 -18.71 -19.73
C GLU A 656 -10.67 -17.28 -19.30
N LEU A 657 -9.67 -16.50 -18.88
CA LEU A 657 -9.85 -15.13 -18.42
C LEU A 657 -9.66 -14.10 -19.55
N ALA A 658 -8.93 -14.45 -20.61
CA ALA A 658 -8.60 -13.55 -21.72
C ALA A 658 -9.79 -12.74 -22.29
N PRO A 659 -11.01 -13.30 -22.49
CA PRO A 659 -12.14 -12.55 -23.04
C PRO A 659 -12.59 -11.35 -22.18
N TYR A 660 -12.29 -11.38 -20.89
CA TYR A 660 -12.72 -10.36 -19.93
C TYR A 660 -11.66 -9.28 -19.68
N LEU A 661 -10.42 -9.50 -20.11
CA LEU A 661 -9.30 -8.63 -19.73
C LEU A 661 -9.30 -7.30 -20.47
N ILE A 662 -9.36 -7.30 -21.80
CA ILE A 662 -9.36 -6.04 -22.57
C ILE A 662 -10.55 -5.15 -22.19
N PRO A 663 -11.81 -5.62 -22.20
CA PRO A 663 -12.95 -4.76 -21.90
C PRO A 663 -12.89 -4.09 -20.52
N ALA A 664 -12.22 -4.70 -19.55
CA ALA A 664 -12.15 -4.24 -18.17
C ALA A 664 -10.85 -3.47 -17.85
N PHE A 665 -9.71 -3.87 -18.41
CA PHE A 665 -8.38 -3.36 -18.00
C PHE A 665 -7.73 -2.40 -19.01
N ASP A 666 -8.32 -2.22 -20.18
CA ASP A 666 -7.96 -1.16 -21.14
C ASP A 666 -8.45 0.21 -20.62
N GLN A 667 -7.58 0.91 -19.90
CA GLN A 667 -7.94 2.15 -19.20
C GLN A 667 -8.06 3.34 -20.15
N ASN A 668 -7.30 3.33 -21.25
CA ASN A 668 -7.31 4.40 -22.24
C ASN A 668 -8.31 4.13 -23.38
N ALA A 669 -8.96 2.96 -23.38
CA ALA A 669 -9.94 2.50 -24.37
C ALA A 669 -9.37 2.42 -25.80
N ASP A 670 -8.08 2.08 -25.95
CA ASP A 670 -7.41 1.96 -27.25
C ASP A 670 -7.58 0.57 -27.92
N GLY A 671 -8.25 -0.35 -27.23
CA GLY A 671 -8.63 -1.68 -27.70
C GLY A 671 -7.56 -2.75 -27.51
N VAL A 672 -6.43 -2.42 -26.87
CA VAL A 672 -5.32 -3.33 -26.58
C VAL A 672 -4.82 -3.13 -25.15
N LEU A 673 -4.00 -4.05 -24.63
CA LEU A 673 -3.36 -3.87 -23.32
C LEU A 673 -1.91 -3.43 -23.50
N SER A 674 -1.54 -2.31 -22.91
CA SER A 674 -0.13 -1.99 -22.62
C SER A 674 0.45 -2.95 -21.57
N LEU A 675 1.77 -2.95 -21.38
CA LEU A 675 2.40 -3.75 -20.32
C LEU A 675 1.86 -3.37 -18.93
N TYR A 676 1.68 -2.08 -18.66
CA TYR A 676 1.18 -1.60 -17.37
C TYR A 676 -0.25 -2.10 -17.09
N GLU A 677 -1.14 -2.03 -18.08
CA GLU A 677 -2.51 -2.54 -17.96
C GLU A 677 -2.52 -4.06 -17.81
N TYR A 678 -1.70 -4.77 -18.59
CA TYR A 678 -1.54 -6.22 -18.47
C TYR A 678 -1.05 -6.63 -17.08
N LEU A 679 -0.08 -5.91 -16.50
CA LEU A 679 0.42 -6.16 -15.14
C LEU A 679 -0.67 -5.98 -14.07
N ASN A 680 -1.71 -5.20 -14.34
CA ASN A 680 -2.85 -4.99 -13.45
C ASN A 680 -3.94 -6.07 -13.60
N THR A 681 -3.79 -7.09 -14.43
CA THR A 681 -4.85 -8.10 -14.67
C THR A 681 -4.82 -9.29 -13.69
N PRO A 682 -5.93 -10.02 -13.48
CA PRO A 682 -5.93 -11.22 -12.64
C PRO A 682 -4.88 -12.28 -13.01
N ILE A 683 -4.54 -12.40 -14.29
CA ILE A 683 -3.59 -13.43 -14.79
C ILE A 683 -2.14 -13.15 -14.38
N THR A 684 -1.77 -11.89 -14.16
CA THR A 684 -0.43 -11.49 -13.67
C THR A 684 -0.39 -11.35 -12.16
N ASN A 685 -1.53 -11.52 -11.49
CA ASN A 685 -1.71 -11.31 -10.05
C ASN A 685 -2.20 -12.61 -9.39
N PRO A 686 -1.36 -13.66 -9.31
CA PRO A 686 -1.78 -15.02 -8.92
C PRO A 686 -1.99 -15.16 -7.41
N ILE A 687 -2.87 -14.35 -6.81
CA ILE A 687 -3.16 -14.37 -5.38
C ILE A 687 -4.23 -15.41 -5.01
N VAL A 688 -5.12 -15.71 -5.97
CA VAL A 688 -6.21 -16.68 -5.84
C VAL A 688 -6.39 -17.42 -7.16
N LYS A 689 -7.16 -18.51 -7.13
CA LYS A 689 -7.53 -19.27 -8.32
C LYS A 689 -8.61 -18.50 -9.12
N TRP A 690 -8.19 -17.49 -9.87
CA TRP A 690 -9.08 -16.62 -10.67
C TRP A 690 -9.88 -17.38 -11.73
N HIS A 691 -9.27 -18.39 -12.35
CA HIS A 691 -9.88 -19.24 -13.38
C HIS A 691 -10.92 -20.22 -12.81
N VAL A 692 -11.10 -20.28 -11.49
CA VAL A 692 -12.09 -21.19 -10.89
C VAL A 692 -13.43 -20.48 -10.76
N GLU A 693 -14.45 -21.07 -11.39
CA GLU A 693 -15.85 -20.63 -11.35
C GLU A 693 -16.30 -20.25 -9.93
N ARG A 694 -16.95 -19.09 -9.83
CA ARG A 694 -17.57 -18.63 -8.59
C ARG A 694 -19.00 -19.11 -8.49
N LYS A 695 -19.39 -19.51 -7.28
CA LYS A 695 -20.76 -19.92 -6.99
C LYS A 695 -21.61 -18.68 -6.74
N ASP A 696 -22.56 -18.46 -7.62
CA ASP A 696 -23.74 -17.66 -7.35
C ASP A 696 -24.53 -18.34 -6.21
N ARG A 697 -24.61 -17.67 -5.05
CA ARG A 697 -25.20 -18.22 -3.81
C ARG A 697 -26.67 -17.87 -3.71
N ASN A 698 -27.07 -16.70 -4.21
CA ASN A 698 -28.44 -16.25 -4.19
C ASN A 698 -29.24 -16.69 -5.43
N TYR A 699 -28.55 -17.28 -6.42
CA TYR A 699 -29.08 -17.79 -7.68
C TYR A 699 -29.70 -16.71 -8.56
N ASP A 700 -29.20 -15.47 -8.50
CA ASP A 700 -29.71 -14.35 -9.30
C ASP A 700 -29.06 -14.22 -10.68
N GLY A 701 -28.09 -15.09 -10.96
CA GLY A 701 -27.37 -15.21 -12.22
C GLY A 701 -26.17 -14.29 -12.36
N ASN A 702 -25.87 -13.48 -11.34
CA ASN A 702 -24.72 -12.59 -11.31
C ASN A 702 -23.91 -12.85 -10.03
N LEU A 703 -22.68 -12.33 -10.00
CA LEU A 703 -21.88 -12.32 -8.78
C LEU A 703 -21.96 -10.96 -8.14
N SER A 704 -22.49 -10.89 -6.91
CA SER A 704 -22.28 -9.71 -6.07
C SER A 704 -20.86 -9.69 -5.51
N ALA A 705 -20.41 -8.52 -5.05
CA ALA A 705 -19.11 -8.40 -4.38
C ALA A 705 -18.99 -9.28 -3.11
N TYR A 706 -20.11 -9.67 -2.50
CA TYR A 706 -20.12 -10.62 -1.36
C TYR A 706 -19.85 -12.07 -1.80
N GLU A 707 -20.21 -12.43 -3.04
CA GLU A 707 -19.99 -13.76 -3.62
C GLU A 707 -18.60 -13.90 -4.25
N PHE A 708 -18.02 -12.78 -4.64
CA PHE A 708 -16.68 -12.64 -5.20
C PHE A 708 -15.56 -12.61 -4.12
N THR A 709 -15.47 -13.68 -3.31
CA THR A 709 -14.48 -13.77 -2.20
C THR A 709 -13.86 -15.16 -2.03
N TRP A 710 -12.55 -15.24 -1.75
CA TRP A 710 -11.81 -16.51 -1.57
C TRP A 710 -11.46 -16.83 -0.11
N GLY A 711 -11.97 -16.05 0.85
CA GLY A 711 -11.63 -16.25 2.26
C GLY A 711 -10.13 -16.12 2.55
N THR A 712 -9.46 -15.21 1.85
CA THR A 712 -8.01 -14.95 2.01
C THR A 712 -7.67 -14.14 3.27
N GLY A 713 -8.68 -13.74 4.06
CA GLY A 713 -8.49 -12.83 5.17
C GLY A 713 -8.21 -11.42 4.65
N LEU A 714 -7.24 -10.74 5.27
CA LEU A 714 -6.78 -9.42 4.84
C LEU A 714 -5.96 -9.50 3.53
N THR A 715 -5.11 -10.52 3.38
CA THR A 715 -4.20 -10.62 2.23
C THR A 715 -4.95 -10.61 0.89
N GLY A 716 -4.68 -9.60 0.07
CA GLY A 716 -5.28 -9.41 -1.24
C GLY A 716 -6.77 -8.99 -1.24
N SER A 717 -7.37 -8.65 -0.08
CA SER A 717 -8.80 -8.30 -0.01
C SER A 717 -9.16 -7.06 -0.82
N CYS A 718 -8.31 -6.03 -0.82
CA CYS A 718 -8.50 -4.82 -1.62
C CYS A 718 -8.30 -5.10 -3.10
N LEU A 719 -7.24 -5.85 -3.45
CA LEU A 719 -6.99 -6.20 -4.85
C LEU A 719 -8.14 -7.00 -5.47
N ILE A 720 -8.71 -7.96 -4.72
CA ILE A 720 -9.90 -8.71 -5.16
C ILE A 720 -11.09 -7.78 -5.36
N ARG A 721 -11.29 -6.82 -4.47
CA ARG A 721 -12.39 -5.87 -4.58
C ARG A 721 -12.21 -4.91 -5.75
N ASP A 722 -11.00 -4.47 -6.01
CA ASP A 722 -10.71 -3.59 -7.14
C ASP A 722 -10.91 -4.32 -8.46
N PHE A 723 -10.47 -5.58 -8.57
CA PHE A 723 -10.76 -6.37 -9.77
C PHE A 723 -12.26 -6.60 -9.96
N PHE A 724 -13.04 -6.78 -8.89
CA PHE A 724 -14.50 -6.80 -9.02
C PHE A 724 -15.03 -5.50 -9.63
N ASN A 725 -14.59 -4.35 -9.12
CA ASN A 725 -15.06 -3.05 -9.62
C ASN A 725 -14.58 -2.76 -11.06
N ILE A 726 -13.40 -3.22 -11.43
CA ILE A 726 -12.82 -3.04 -12.77
C ILE A 726 -13.53 -3.96 -13.79
N LEU A 727 -13.86 -5.20 -13.39
CA LEU A 727 -14.59 -6.15 -14.22
C LEU A 727 -16.08 -5.78 -14.39
N ASP A 728 -16.65 -5.02 -13.46
CA ASP A 728 -18.02 -4.47 -13.52
C ASP A 728 -18.05 -3.27 -14.48
N VAL A 729 -17.96 -3.57 -15.78
CA VAL A 729 -17.79 -2.58 -16.86
C VAL A 729 -19.03 -1.71 -17.01
N ASP A 730 -20.21 -2.24 -16.71
CA ASP A 730 -21.46 -1.45 -16.75
C ASP A 730 -21.77 -0.74 -15.41
N HIS A 731 -20.94 -0.96 -14.39
CA HIS A 731 -21.01 -0.37 -13.05
C HIS A 731 -22.35 -0.62 -12.33
N ASN A 732 -22.97 -1.78 -12.57
CA ASN A 732 -24.24 -2.16 -11.95
C ASN A 732 -24.08 -2.75 -10.53
N GLY A 733 -22.84 -2.97 -10.09
CA GLY A 733 -22.47 -3.53 -8.80
C GLY A 733 -22.51 -5.05 -8.75
N ARG A 734 -22.51 -5.73 -9.89
CA ARG A 734 -22.58 -7.18 -10.07
C ARG A 734 -21.79 -7.58 -11.31
N LEU A 735 -21.26 -8.82 -11.33
CA LEU A 735 -20.60 -9.37 -12.51
C LEU A 735 -21.49 -10.40 -13.20
N ASP A 736 -21.75 -10.20 -14.49
CA ASP A 736 -22.45 -11.16 -15.34
C ASP A 736 -21.48 -12.09 -16.12
N GLN A 737 -22.01 -12.92 -17.02
CA GLN A 737 -21.21 -13.86 -17.84
C GLN A 737 -20.33 -13.20 -18.91
N ARG A 738 -20.54 -11.91 -19.22
CA ARG A 738 -19.72 -11.11 -20.13
C ARG A 738 -18.57 -10.43 -19.42
N GLU A 739 -18.69 -10.30 -18.10
CA GLU A 739 -17.72 -9.60 -17.24
C GLU A 739 -16.82 -10.59 -16.50
N PHE A 740 -17.33 -11.79 -16.14
CA PHE A 740 -16.52 -12.80 -15.48
C PHE A 740 -17.02 -14.24 -15.69
N ILE A 741 -16.19 -15.21 -15.29
CA ILE A 741 -16.53 -16.63 -15.32
C ILE A 741 -17.56 -16.96 -14.22
N VAL A 742 -18.86 -16.81 -14.55
CA VAL A 742 -20.00 -17.11 -13.65
C VAL A 742 -20.64 -18.46 -14.00
N ARG A 743 -20.75 -19.35 -13.00
CA ARG A 743 -21.48 -20.62 -13.15
C ARG A 743 -22.92 -20.50 -12.68
N LEU A 744 -23.85 -20.53 -13.63
CA LEU A 744 -25.29 -20.56 -13.37
C LEU A 744 -25.75 -21.94 -12.88
N ASP A 745 -26.44 -21.98 -11.73
CA ASP A 745 -27.28 -23.13 -11.39
C ASP A 745 -28.60 -23.00 -12.17
N LEU A 746 -28.62 -23.57 -13.38
CA LEU A 746 -29.75 -23.47 -14.30
C LEU A 746 -31.10 -23.87 -13.66
N ALA A 747 -31.10 -24.79 -12.69
CA ALA A 747 -32.34 -25.19 -12.03
C ALA A 747 -32.89 -24.13 -11.07
N ARG A 748 -32.03 -23.27 -10.51
CA ARG A 748 -32.38 -22.27 -9.50
C ARG A 748 -32.38 -20.83 -10.03
N ALA A 749 -31.63 -20.57 -11.10
CA ALA A 749 -31.58 -19.28 -11.76
C ALA A 749 -32.96 -18.82 -12.29
N PRO A 750 -33.18 -17.50 -12.47
CA PRO A 750 -34.32 -16.97 -13.19
C PRO A 750 -34.48 -17.66 -14.55
N ARG A 751 -35.73 -17.93 -14.94
CA ARG A 751 -36.02 -18.74 -16.14
C ARG A 751 -35.56 -18.04 -17.41
N GLU A 752 -35.64 -16.72 -17.43
CA GLU A 752 -35.20 -15.86 -18.52
C GLU A 752 -33.68 -15.96 -18.73
N LEU A 753 -32.91 -15.97 -17.64
CA LEU A 753 -31.46 -16.11 -17.68
C LEU A 753 -31.04 -17.54 -18.06
N ALA A 754 -31.71 -18.54 -17.50
CA ALA A 754 -31.48 -19.93 -17.88
C ALA A 754 -31.84 -20.18 -19.35
N PHE A 755 -32.90 -19.56 -19.86
CA PHE A 755 -33.29 -19.63 -21.26
C PHE A 755 -32.21 -19.01 -22.14
N LYS A 756 -31.84 -17.76 -21.88
CA LYS A 756 -30.80 -17.04 -22.63
C LYS A 756 -29.44 -17.75 -22.58
N SER A 757 -29.07 -18.39 -21.47
CA SER A 757 -27.81 -19.13 -21.37
C SER A 757 -27.80 -20.44 -22.18
N LEU A 758 -28.98 -21.00 -22.44
CA LEU A 758 -29.13 -22.26 -23.19
C LEU A 758 -29.31 -22.03 -24.69
N ASP A 759 -29.86 -20.88 -25.10
CA ASP A 759 -30.03 -20.44 -26.49
C ASP A 759 -28.66 -20.10 -27.09
N GLN A 760 -28.04 -21.05 -27.80
CA GLN A 760 -26.66 -20.91 -28.26
C GLN A 760 -26.54 -20.19 -29.60
N ASP A 761 -27.60 -20.23 -30.42
CA ASP A 761 -27.66 -19.58 -31.72
C ASP A 761 -28.44 -18.25 -31.71
N ASP A 762 -28.86 -17.80 -30.50
CA ASP A 762 -29.60 -16.56 -30.25
C ASP A 762 -30.89 -16.46 -31.10
N ASP A 763 -31.52 -17.59 -31.40
CA ASP A 763 -32.73 -17.65 -32.23
C ASP A 763 -34.05 -17.45 -31.45
N ALA A 764 -33.92 -17.18 -30.14
CA ALA A 764 -35.00 -16.99 -29.17
C ALA A 764 -35.88 -18.23 -28.96
N ARG A 765 -35.37 -19.42 -29.31
CA ARG A 765 -36.00 -20.72 -29.08
C ARG A 765 -34.96 -21.71 -28.57
N LEU A 766 -35.40 -22.67 -27.77
CA LEU A 766 -34.51 -23.73 -27.30
C LEU A 766 -34.79 -25.02 -28.05
N SER A 767 -33.78 -25.57 -28.70
CA SER A 767 -33.78 -26.91 -29.25
C SER A 767 -33.47 -27.96 -28.18
N VAL A 768 -33.83 -29.23 -28.44
CA VAL A 768 -33.49 -30.36 -27.56
C VAL A 768 -31.99 -30.45 -27.33
N ASP A 769 -31.17 -30.18 -28.35
CA ASP A 769 -29.73 -30.31 -28.28
C ASP A 769 -29.08 -29.23 -27.41
N GLU A 770 -29.57 -27.99 -27.49
CA GLU A 770 -29.14 -26.88 -26.66
C GLU A 770 -29.41 -27.14 -25.18
N VAL A 771 -30.64 -27.51 -24.82
CA VAL A 771 -30.98 -27.79 -23.41
C VAL A 771 -30.26 -29.06 -22.92
N PHE A 772 -30.08 -30.07 -23.77
CA PHE A 772 -29.37 -31.29 -23.39
C PHE A 772 -27.85 -31.10 -23.27
N ALA A 773 -27.27 -30.10 -23.92
CA ALA A 773 -25.85 -29.78 -23.80
C ALA A 773 -25.46 -29.52 -22.34
N ALA A 774 -26.30 -28.84 -21.56
CA ALA A 774 -26.09 -28.63 -20.12
C ALA A 774 -26.03 -29.94 -19.32
N THR A 775 -26.87 -30.93 -19.67
CA THR A 775 -26.82 -32.27 -19.08
C THR A 775 -25.52 -32.98 -19.43
N LYS A 776 -25.09 -32.88 -20.70
CA LYS A 776 -23.88 -33.51 -21.21
C LYS A 776 -22.61 -32.92 -20.58
N ALA A 777 -22.60 -31.63 -20.27
CA ALA A 777 -21.49 -30.96 -19.61
C ALA A 777 -21.22 -31.50 -18.19
N ILE A 778 -22.26 -31.95 -17.49
CA ILE A 778 -22.18 -32.39 -16.08
C ILE A 778 -22.03 -33.91 -15.95
N VAL A 779 -22.69 -34.67 -16.83
CA VAL A 779 -22.76 -36.14 -16.70
C VAL A 779 -21.66 -36.81 -17.52
N ARG A 780 -20.77 -37.54 -16.84
CA ARG A 780 -19.89 -38.52 -17.49
C ARG A 780 -20.67 -39.81 -17.78
N PHE A 781 -21.03 -40.01 -19.05
CA PHE A 781 -21.74 -41.22 -19.47
C PHE A 781 -20.80 -42.42 -19.50
N LYS A 782 -21.16 -43.49 -18.77
CA LYS A 782 -20.35 -44.72 -18.67
C LYS A 782 -20.31 -45.55 -19.96
N ASN A 783 -21.36 -45.46 -20.79
CA ASN A 783 -21.51 -46.17 -22.05
C ASN A 783 -22.67 -45.57 -22.88
N ASP A 784 -22.77 -45.97 -24.14
CA ASP A 784 -23.81 -45.52 -25.08
C ASP A 784 -25.23 -45.87 -24.61
N ILE A 785 -25.41 -47.01 -23.94
CA ILE A 785 -26.71 -47.44 -23.42
C ILE A 785 -27.21 -46.48 -22.33
N HIS A 786 -26.31 -46.02 -21.45
CA HIS A 786 -26.63 -45.03 -20.41
C HIS A 786 -26.97 -43.67 -21.03
N TYR A 787 -26.21 -43.24 -22.04
CA TYR A 787 -26.49 -42.02 -22.79
C TYR A 787 -27.87 -42.05 -23.44
N GLN A 788 -28.17 -43.09 -24.23
CA GLN A 788 -29.44 -43.25 -24.95
C GLN A 788 -30.64 -43.28 -24.00
N LYS A 789 -30.51 -43.95 -22.84
CA LYS A 789 -31.57 -44.01 -21.83
C LYS A 789 -31.86 -42.66 -21.18
N VAL A 790 -30.84 -41.84 -20.92
CA VAL A 790 -31.01 -40.48 -20.38
C VAL A 790 -31.58 -39.56 -21.45
N ARG A 791 -31.05 -39.62 -22.68
CA ARG A 791 -31.50 -38.84 -23.83
C ARG A 791 -32.97 -39.10 -24.19
N THR A 792 -33.37 -40.36 -24.31
CA THR A 792 -34.76 -40.73 -24.65
C THR A 792 -35.76 -40.19 -23.63
N LYS A 793 -35.41 -40.22 -22.34
CA LYS A 793 -36.28 -39.68 -21.29
C LYS A 793 -36.31 -38.16 -21.29
N PHE A 794 -35.18 -37.54 -21.54
CA PHE A 794 -35.10 -36.09 -21.69
C PHE A 794 -35.98 -35.60 -22.84
N GLU A 795 -35.92 -36.26 -24.00
CA GLU A 795 -36.77 -35.95 -25.16
C GLU A 795 -38.26 -36.13 -24.86
N GLN A 796 -38.64 -37.12 -24.03
CA GLN A 796 -40.02 -37.27 -23.58
C GLN A 796 -40.48 -36.09 -22.73
N GLU A 797 -39.67 -35.66 -21.77
CA GLU A 797 -39.96 -34.50 -20.93
C GLU A 797 -39.99 -33.20 -21.73
N PHE A 798 -39.13 -33.08 -22.74
CA PHE A 798 -39.09 -31.91 -23.63
C PHE A 798 -40.38 -31.81 -24.46
N LYS A 799 -40.84 -32.93 -25.03
CA LYS A 799 -42.12 -33.01 -25.76
C LYS A 799 -43.35 -32.75 -24.88
N GLU A 800 -43.26 -32.99 -23.56
CA GLU A 800 -44.35 -32.65 -22.63
C GLU A 800 -44.45 -31.13 -22.37
N LEU A 801 -43.37 -30.38 -22.63
CA LEU A 801 -43.28 -28.93 -22.41
C LEU A 801 -43.50 -28.10 -23.69
N ASP A 802 -43.25 -28.69 -24.86
CA ASP A 802 -43.57 -28.17 -26.18
C ASP A 802 -45.09 -28.25 -26.43
N LEU A 803 -45.79 -27.15 -26.12
CA LEU A 803 -47.26 -27.07 -26.14
C LEU A 803 -47.80 -26.76 -27.53
N ASP A 804 -47.04 -26.03 -28.36
CA ASP A 804 -47.41 -25.70 -29.72
C ASP A 804 -46.93 -26.72 -30.77
N HIS A 805 -46.15 -27.71 -30.34
CA HIS A 805 -45.63 -28.84 -31.13
C HIS A 805 -44.71 -28.41 -32.28
N ASP A 806 -43.95 -27.33 -32.07
CA ASP A 806 -42.99 -26.82 -33.05
C ASP A 806 -41.57 -27.42 -32.92
N GLU A 807 -41.42 -28.43 -32.05
CA GLU A 807 -40.18 -29.14 -31.71
C GLU A 807 -39.12 -28.26 -31.04
N ARG A 808 -39.50 -27.06 -30.58
CA ARG A 808 -38.66 -26.12 -29.85
C ARG A 808 -39.41 -25.65 -28.60
N LEU A 809 -38.71 -24.96 -27.69
CA LEU A 809 -39.34 -24.32 -26.54
C LEU A 809 -39.15 -22.82 -26.64
N ASN A 810 -40.24 -22.07 -26.56
CA ASN A 810 -40.19 -20.63 -26.36
C ASN A 810 -40.09 -20.27 -24.87
N LEU A 811 -39.87 -18.98 -24.56
CA LEU A 811 -39.69 -18.53 -23.18
C LEU A 811 -40.91 -18.81 -22.29
N ASP A 812 -42.12 -18.65 -22.82
CA ASP A 812 -43.37 -18.86 -22.05
C ASP A 812 -43.54 -20.33 -21.64
N GLU A 813 -43.23 -21.26 -22.55
CA GLU A 813 -43.21 -22.70 -22.27
C GLU A 813 -42.13 -23.07 -21.26
N PHE A 814 -40.96 -22.45 -21.37
CA PHE A 814 -39.84 -22.69 -20.46
C PHE A 814 -40.04 -22.07 -19.06
N GLN A 815 -40.90 -21.07 -18.92
CA GLN A 815 -41.32 -20.52 -17.62
C GLN A 815 -42.25 -21.45 -16.84
N HIS A 816 -42.80 -22.49 -17.48
CA HIS A 816 -43.68 -23.44 -16.81
C HIS A 816 -42.96 -24.13 -15.62
N LYS A 817 -43.65 -24.30 -14.49
CA LYS A 817 -43.05 -24.82 -13.24
C LYS A 817 -42.39 -26.21 -13.38
N THR A 818 -42.80 -26.99 -14.37
CA THR A 818 -42.22 -28.31 -14.65
C THR A 818 -40.96 -28.25 -15.52
N ALA A 819 -40.67 -27.14 -16.21
CA ALA A 819 -39.49 -27.02 -17.08
C ALA A 819 -38.15 -27.24 -16.35
N VAL A 820 -38.13 -27.07 -15.02
CA VAL A 820 -36.99 -27.41 -14.14
C VAL A 820 -36.49 -28.83 -14.35
N VAL A 821 -37.36 -29.78 -14.73
CA VAL A 821 -36.98 -31.19 -14.94
C VAL A 821 -36.05 -31.40 -16.12
N LEU A 822 -36.03 -30.47 -17.08
CA LEU A 822 -35.08 -30.45 -18.20
C LEU A 822 -33.70 -29.95 -17.79
N LEU A 823 -33.53 -29.46 -16.56
CA LEU A 823 -32.27 -28.86 -16.12
C LEU A 823 -31.53 -29.77 -15.14
N PRO A 824 -30.19 -29.80 -15.17
CA PRO A 824 -29.40 -30.46 -14.16
C PRO A 824 -29.71 -29.93 -12.74
N PRO A 825 -29.74 -30.80 -11.71
CA PRO A 825 -29.39 -32.22 -11.77
C PRO A 825 -30.59 -33.15 -12.11
N TYR A 826 -31.79 -32.60 -12.36
CA TYR A 826 -33.01 -33.36 -12.60
C TYR A 826 -32.97 -34.12 -13.93
N SER A 827 -32.47 -33.47 -14.99
CA SER A 827 -32.45 -33.96 -16.37
C SER A 827 -31.86 -35.36 -16.58
N TYR A 828 -30.95 -35.81 -15.71
CA TYR A 828 -30.30 -37.12 -15.80
C TYR A 828 -30.68 -38.09 -14.68
N SER A 829 -31.58 -37.70 -13.76
CA SER A 829 -32.00 -38.53 -12.63
C SER A 829 -33.51 -38.75 -12.61
N PRO A 830 -33.98 -39.90 -13.14
CA PRO A 830 -35.40 -40.24 -13.15
C PRO A 830 -36.04 -40.27 -11.74
N ARG A 831 -35.24 -40.55 -10.71
CA ARG A 831 -35.72 -40.52 -9.32
C ARG A 831 -36.03 -39.09 -8.86
N MET A 832 -35.21 -38.12 -9.26
CA MET A 832 -35.41 -36.72 -8.88
C MET A 832 -36.55 -36.07 -9.66
N ILE A 833 -36.71 -36.39 -10.95
CA ILE A 833 -37.88 -35.95 -11.75
C ILE A 833 -39.19 -36.42 -11.10
N ASN A 834 -39.27 -37.71 -10.78
CA ASN A 834 -40.47 -38.29 -10.15
C ASN A 834 -40.74 -37.73 -8.75
N HIS A 835 -39.69 -37.44 -7.98
CA HIS A 835 -39.83 -36.83 -6.67
C HIS A 835 -40.32 -35.37 -6.78
N PHE A 836 -39.77 -34.61 -7.74
CA PHE A 836 -40.17 -33.23 -8.00
C PHE A 836 -41.64 -33.14 -8.47
N LYS A 837 -42.02 -33.90 -9.50
CA LYS A 837 -43.40 -33.91 -10.04
C LYS A 837 -44.46 -34.26 -8.98
N ARG A 838 -44.13 -35.06 -7.96
CA ARG A 838 -45.05 -35.38 -6.83
C ARG A 838 -45.29 -34.23 -5.87
N ASN A 839 -44.38 -33.27 -5.80
CA ASN A 839 -44.40 -32.17 -4.83
C ASN A 839 -44.76 -30.82 -5.47
N VAL A 840 -44.93 -30.75 -6.80
CA VAL A 840 -45.47 -29.56 -7.48
C VAL A 840 -46.99 -29.54 -7.28
N PRO A 841 -47.58 -28.48 -6.71
CA PRO A 841 -49.03 -28.37 -6.59
C PRO A 841 -49.62 -28.35 -8.00
N THR A 842 -50.41 -29.37 -8.34
CA THR A 842 -51.22 -29.31 -9.55
C THR A 842 -52.20 -28.15 -9.40
N PRO A 843 -52.40 -27.31 -10.44
CA PRO A 843 -53.45 -26.31 -10.38
C PRO A 843 -54.77 -27.03 -10.14
N GLU A 844 -55.48 -26.65 -9.08
CA GLU A 844 -56.84 -27.13 -8.81
C GLU A 844 -57.66 -26.87 -10.07
N ASN A 845 -58.04 -27.95 -10.74
CA ASN A 845 -58.76 -27.91 -11.99
C ASN A 845 -60.18 -27.39 -11.69
N LYS A 846 -60.36 -26.05 -11.72
CA LYS A 846 -61.63 -25.35 -11.40
C LYS A 846 -62.82 -25.80 -12.27
N PHE A 847 -62.61 -26.65 -13.26
CA PHE A 847 -63.61 -27.14 -14.20
C PHE A 847 -64.38 -28.40 -13.78
N ILE A 848 -63.90 -29.19 -12.81
CA ILE A 848 -64.57 -30.46 -12.46
C ILE A 848 -65.88 -30.26 -11.67
N PRO A 849 -65.97 -29.34 -10.67
CA PRO A 849 -67.23 -29.15 -9.94
C PRO A 849 -68.36 -28.60 -10.81
N GLY A 850 -68.04 -27.73 -11.78
CA GLY A 850 -69.03 -27.13 -12.68
C GLY A 850 -69.65 -28.14 -13.67
N VAL A 851 -68.83 -29.04 -14.22
CA VAL A 851 -69.30 -30.09 -15.15
C VAL A 851 -70.14 -31.14 -14.41
N VAL A 852 -69.73 -31.54 -13.20
CA VAL A 852 -70.51 -32.47 -12.36
C VAL A 852 -71.82 -31.83 -11.91
N GLY A 853 -71.81 -30.54 -11.57
CA GLY A 853 -73.01 -29.77 -11.25
C GLY A 853 -74.00 -29.70 -12.42
N ALA A 854 -73.52 -29.40 -13.63
CA ALA A 854 -74.34 -29.34 -14.83
C ALA A 854 -74.97 -30.71 -15.19
N PHE A 855 -74.21 -31.80 -15.05
CA PHE A 855 -74.73 -33.15 -15.27
C PHE A 855 -75.82 -33.53 -14.26
N ASN A 856 -75.65 -33.19 -12.98
CA ASN A 856 -76.65 -33.47 -11.96
C ASN A 856 -77.94 -32.66 -12.19
N ILE A 857 -77.83 -31.40 -12.62
CA ILE A 857 -79.00 -30.57 -12.95
C ILE A 857 -79.75 -31.17 -14.15
N LEU A 858 -79.06 -31.59 -15.21
CA LEU A 858 -79.67 -32.26 -16.36
C LEU A 858 -80.38 -33.55 -15.96
N LEU A 859 -79.80 -34.32 -15.05
CA LEU A 859 -80.37 -35.58 -14.57
C LEU A 859 -81.63 -35.34 -13.73
N VAL A 860 -81.63 -34.31 -12.86
CA VAL A 860 -82.84 -33.89 -12.13
C VAL A 860 -83.92 -33.39 -13.09
N CYS A 861 -83.57 -32.57 -14.09
CA CYS A 861 -84.52 -32.12 -15.11
C CYS A 861 -85.13 -33.30 -15.89
N ALA A 862 -84.33 -34.32 -16.24
CA ALA A 862 -84.81 -35.52 -16.92
C ALA A 862 -85.76 -36.35 -16.03
N VAL A 863 -85.47 -36.46 -14.73
CA VAL A 863 -86.34 -37.14 -13.75
C VAL A 863 -87.65 -36.37 -13.56
N VAL A 864 -87.60 -35.05 -13.42
CA VAL A 864 -88.81 -34.20 -13.33
C VAL A 864 -89.63 -34.31 -14.61
N PHE A 865 -89.00 -34.26 -15.78
CA PHE A 865 -89.68 -34.44 -17.07
C PHE A 865 -90.34 -35.82 -17.19
N TYR A 866 -89.68 -36.88 -16.71
CA TYR A 866 -90.24 -38.23 -16.66
C TYR A 866 -91.47 -38.31 -15.75
N PHE A 867 -91.43 -37.70 -14.55
CA PHE A 867 -92.57 -37.67 -13.64
C PHE A 867 -93.72 -36.80 -14.14
N VAL A 868 -93.44 -35.67 -14.78
CA VAL A 868 -94.45 -34.83 -15.45
C VAL A 868 -95.13 -35.62 -16.57
N ARG A 869 -94.36 -36.34 -17.39
CA ARG A 869 -94.90 -37.18 -18.47
C ARG A 869 -95.76 -38.34 -17.95
N LEU A 870 -95.42 -38.92 -16.79
CA LEU A 870 -96.22 -39.95 -16.13
C LEU A 870 -97.53 -39.40 -15.55
N LYS A 871 -97.55 -38.15 -15.09
CA LYS A 871 -98.75 -37.51 -14.52
C LYS A 871 -99.77 -37.09 -15.59
N PHE A 872 -99.32 -36.83 -16.82
CA PHE A 872 -100.20 -36.58 -17.98
C PHE A 872 -100.69 -37.86 -18.68
N LYS A 873 -100.30 -39.05 -18.19
CA LYS A 873 -100.77 -40.37 -18.69
C LYS A 873 -101.77 -41.07 -17.74
N LYS A 874 -102.25 -40.38 -16.70
CA LYS A 874 -103.35 -40.83 -15.83
C LYS A 874 -104.59 -39.99 -16.06
#